data_AF-A0A4Q5PW35-F1
#
_entry.id   AF-A0A4Q5PW35-F1
#
_cell.length_a   1.000
_cell.length_b   1.000
_cell.length_c   1.000
_cell.angle_alpha   90.00
_cell.angle_beta   90.00
_cell.angle_gamma   90.00
#
_symmetry.space_group_name_H-M   'P 1'
#
loop_
_entity.id
_entity.type
_entity.pdbx_description
1 polymer ?
#
loop_
_entity_poly.entity_id
_entity_poly.type
_entity_poly.pdbx_seq_one_letter_code
_entity_poly.pdbx_strand_id
1 'polypeptide(L)'
;MGLSAEILAVSPRQGVAGLSADPDHHQPHRRSRASRPRAQDGGAAAGTGRPGLVQRDRRRRTCGRGGQQQTGAEPGAGICVFAKDDRRRVTARLIFFDDTRFYLCSIEGRTLVSMQPKIDRARGRNISRTAMAQACQFSSAAQMFSGSAAAQASCLLRKVRIGGNIDTGPAPLPDKLQSLVGQPPTFTKAQLGQYLARKGISAATIGGDLGGAVSQTLAGNPATYFVIHDTSDELVGSAFPTTINTAAWPSNDLASRPVNSAHVFINRLGESRTGHDYSVGWRATKFEREPSLKGLFLHHELVQPRIKGGFGYHAVAPQPGFTQATYDRLALCYLAASVRRGQFLIPAFHCVLDTGIDDGHDDPQNFELFQWSGAIERILGDVLNPIAVDTLALSTLVAAPVVIAPNPALPASETVRTDLRDGERSIVVKRVTGSLPLFFKAKIAIDADGSARAYHPDAGNPDALDDIGNANSYSKKYIQGQSRNNHVGKGPRDGFYVSATSLQRGDDWDADAYVDAEFVPYIVLPDDFAPGVRLGDLCTVVNLKNNRYCSAIFADTNPDVGEASIRVALNLHLHDPSFPITKLARAGGDRKANYVYIVYPGSRFTPRAQAPHWPVDKIEDIAGPLFEAWGGLAMVDRLFPTLV
;
A
#
# COMPACT_ATOMS: atom_id res chain seq x y z
N MET A 1 -26.42 38.99 -43.32
CA MET A 1 -25.34 38.97 -44.32
C MET A 1 -24.39 37.86 -43.87
N GLY A 2 -24.42 36.62 -44.35
CA GLY A 2 -24.61 36.13 -45.71
C GLY A 2 -23.24 35.79 -46.30
N LEU A 3 -23.08 34.55 -46.81
CA LEU A 3 -21.97 33.97 -47.61
C LEU A 3 -20.95 33.11 -46.82
N SER A 4 -20.57 31.89 -47.23
CA SER A 4 -21.05 30.95 -48.29
C SER A 4 -20.29 29.62 -48.16
N ALA A 5 -20.96 28.52 -48.49
CA ALA A 5 -20.37 27.21 -48.79
C ALA A 5 -20.14 27.06 -50.31
N GLU A 6 -19.57 25.92 -50.72
CA GLU A 6 -19.41 25.35 -52.08
C GLU A 6 -17.99 25.56 -52.72
N ILE A 7 -17.32 24.62 -53.41
CA ILE A 7 -17.69 23.30 -53.99
C ILE A 7 -16.44 22.57 -54.61
N LEU A 8 -16.49 21.21 -54.66
CA LEU A 8 -15.90 20.17 -55.58
C LEU A 8 -14.39 20.20 -55.97
N ALA A 9 -13.54 19.16 -55.84
CA ALA A 9 -13.55 17.73 -56.18
C ALA A 9 -12.86 17.35 -57.53
N VAL A 10 -12.06 16.25 -57.47
CA VAL A 10 -11.61 15.28 -58.51
C VAL A 10 -10.13 15.31 -59.02
N SER A 11 -9.26 14.51 -58.35
CA SER A 11 -8.52 13.28 -58.81
C SER A 11 -7.50 13.31 -60.00
N PRO A 12 -6.71 12.24 -60.30
CA PRO A 12 -5.55 11.65 -59.60
C PRO A 12 -4.29 11.42 -60.52
N ARG A 13 -3.10 11.14 -59.94
CA ARG A 13 -2.01 10.22 -60.43
C ARG A 13 -0.69 10.48 -59.67
N GLN A 14 -0.21 9.50 -58.90
CA GLN A 14 0.94 8.60 -59.19
C GLN A 14 2.34 9.25 -59.19
N GLY A 15 3.18 8.82 -58.26
CA GLY A 15 4.62 9.10 -58.22
C GLY A 15 5.26 8.53 -56.95
N VAL A 16 5.80 7.32 -57.06
CA VAL A 16 6.43 6.48 -56.02
C VAL A 16 7.85 6.93 -55.73
N ALA A 17 8.25 6.93 -54.44
CA ALA A 17 9.54 6.54 -53.85
C ALA A 17 9.64 7.17 -52.45
N GLY A 18 9.87 6.49 -51.33
CA GLY A 18 10.30 5.14 -51.03
C GLY A 18 11.11 5.23 -49.74
N LEU A 19 10.60 4.74 -48.61
CA LEU A 19 11.41 4.38 -47.45
C LEU A 19 10.71 3.23 -46.72
N SER A 20 11.35 2.08 -46.85
CA SER A 20 11.04 0.77 -46.30
C SER A 20 11.06 0.80 -44.77
N ALA A 21 9.98 0.37 -44.14
CA ALA A 21 9.99 -0.11 -42.77
C ALA A 21 10.46 -1.56 -42.80
N ASP A 22 11.59 -1.82 -42.16
CA ASP A 22 12.17 -3.15 -41.97
C ASP A 22 11.67 -3.72 -40.63
N PRO A 23 10.96 -4.87 -40.60
CA PRO A 23 10.61 -5.54 -39.38
C PRO A 23 11.27 -6.92 -39.37
N ASP A 24 12.49 -7.05 -38.86
CA ASP A 24 13.03 -8.35 -38.46
C ASP A 24 14.32 -8.19 -37.65
N HIS A 25 14.21 -8.30 -36.32
CA HIS A 25 15.34 -8.78 -35.53
C HIS A 25 14.87 -9.83 -34.52
N HIS A 26 15.11 -11.07 -34.93
CA HIS A 26 15.22 -12.31 -34.18
C HIS A 26 15.34 -12.14 -32.65
N GLN A 27 14.27 -12.50 -31.94
CA GLN A 27 14.36 -12.87 -30.52
C GLN A 27 14.54 -14.39 -30.40
N PRO A 28 15.59 -14.88 -29.73
CA PRO A 28 15.77 -16.31 -29.52
C PRO A 28 14.80 -16.83 -28.45
N HIS A 29 14.24 -18.01 -28.72
CA HIS A 29 13.35 -18.77 -27.85
C HIS A 29 13.82 -18.82 -26.39
N ARG A 30 12.98 -18.30 -25.48
CA ARG A 30 13.20 -18.30 -24.03
C ARG A 30 12.87 -19.66 -23.42
N ARG A 31 13.83 -20.27 -22.72
CA ARG A 31 13.60 -21.35 -21.74
C ARG A 31 14.26 -20.97 -20.42
N SER A 32 13.47 -20.45 -19.48
CA SER A 32 13.85 -20.39 -18.06
C SER A 32 13.36 -21.67 -17.38
N ARG A 33 14.26 -22.31 -16.61
CA ARG A 33 13.97 -23.51 -15.83
C ARG A 33 13.25 -23.13 -14.55
N ALA A 34 12.13 -23.79 -14.28
CA ALA A 34 11.48 -23.79 -12.97
C ALA A 34 12.44 -24.27 -11.86
N SER A 35 12.44 -23.55 -10.75
CA SER A 35 13.17 -23.83 -9.52
C SER A 35 12.66 -25.14 -8.86
N ARG A 36 13.54 -26.13 -8.74
CA ARG A 36 13.30 -27.36 -7.95
C ARG A 36 13.66 -27.12 -6.47
N PRO A 37 12.85 -27.60 -5.50
CA PRO A 37 13.26 -27.61 -4.10
C PRO A 37 14.15 -28.83 -3.79
N ARG A 38 15.16 -28.63 -2.93
CA ARG A 38 16.07 -29.68 -2.44
C ARG A 38 15.44 -30.31 -1.19
N ALA A 39 15.22 -31.62 -1.22
CA ALA A 39 14.81 -32.42 -0.06
C ALA A 39 16.00 -32.66 0.88
N GLN A 40 15.75 -32.62 2.19
CA GLN A 40 16.62 -33.18 3.22
C GLN A 40 16.09 -34.58 3.55
N ASP A 41 16.92 -35.60 3.39
CA ASP A 41 16.76 -36.89 4.05
C ASP A 41 18.14 -37.39 4.49
N GLY A 42 18.21 -37.92 5.71
CA GLY A 42 19.41 -38.48 6.31
C GLY A 42 19.65 -39.95 5.97
N GLY A 43 20.82 -40.47 6.38
CA GLY A 43 21.03 -41.91 6.52
C GLY A 43 22.43 -42.45 6.14
N ALA A 44 23.22 -42.72 7.18
CA ALA A 44 24.08 -43.90 7.40
C ALA A 44 25.34 -44.23 6.55
N ALA A 45 26.47 -44.23 7.28
CA ALA A 45 27.46 -45.31 7.50
C ALA A 45 28.47 -45.77 6.41
N ALA A 46 29.76 -45.65 6.74
CA ALA A 46 30.80 -46.71 6.86
C ALA A 46 32.19 -46.02 6.94
N GLY A 47 32.99 -46.17 8.01
CA GLY A 47 34.02 -47.23 8.18
C GLY A 47 35.23 -46.95 7.26
N THR A 48 36.49 -46.81 7.69
CA THR A 48 37.30 -47.52 8.69
C THR A 48 38.70 -46.88 8.74
N GLY A 49 39.44 -46.98 9.87
CA GLY A 49 40.91 -46.92 9.84
C GLY A 49 41.61 -46.06 10.91
N ARG A 50 41.83 -46.64 12.08
CA ARG A 50 42.77 -46.25 13.17
C ARG A 50 44.19 -46.79 12.89
N PRO A 51 45.22 -46.68 13.77
CA PRO A 51 45.53 -45.71 14.86
C PRO A 51 47.05 -45.32 14.95
N GLY A 52 47.41 -44.45 15.91
CA GLY A 52 48.78 -44.38 16.48
C GLY A 52 49.05 -43.06 17.22
N LEU A 53 48.84 -43.01 18.55
CA LEU A 53 49.86 -43.01 19.61
C LEU A 53 50.84 -41.80 19.57
N VAL A 54 50.83 -40.94 20.60
CA VAL A 54 51.83 -40.88 21.70
C VAL A 54 51.52 -39.68 22.62
N GLN A 55 51.89 -39.90 23.88
CA GLN A 55 51.60 -39.26 25.15
C GLN A 55 52.59 -38.15 25.53
N ARG A 56 52.24 -37.38 26.59
CA ARG A 56 53.08 -36.59 27.54
C ARG A 56 53.24 -35.09 27.27
N ASP A 57 53.41 -34.21 28.27
CA ASP A 57 53.02 -34.10 29.68
C ASP A 57 53.41 -32.66 30.14
N ARG A 58 52.68 -32.13 31.13
CA ARG A 58 53.05 -31.08 32.13
C ARG A 58 53.51 -29.64 31.78
N ARG A 59 52.65 -28.73 32.29
CA ARG A 59 52.90 -27.57 33.21
C ARG A 59 53.74 -26.36 32.72
N ARG A 60 53.11 -25.16 32.72
CA ARG A 60 53.35 -24.06 33.69
C ARG A 60 52.41 -22.84 33.48
N ARG A 61 52.09 -22.20 34.61
CA ARG A 61 51.50 -20.87 34.89
C ARG A 61 52.22 -19.73 34.12
N THR A 62 51.77 -18.50 33.86
CA THR A 62 50.68 -17.61 34.33
C THR A 62 50.71 -16.32 33.45
N CYS A 63 49.58 -15.62 33.37
CA CYS A 63 49.39 -14.18 33.10
C CYS A 63 49.90 -13.54 31.78
N GLY A 64 48.96 -12.98 31.01
CA GLY A 64 49.24 -12.00 29.95
C GLY A 64 47.95 -11.47 29.32
N ARG A 65 47.72 -10.15 29.41
CA ARG A 65 46.57 -9.39 28.90
C ARG A 65 46.46 -9.41 27.37
N GLY A 66 45.22 -9.23 26.90
CA GLY A 66 44.91 -8.50 25.67
C GLY A 66 44.39 -9.37 24.52
N GLY A 67 43.14 -9.15 24.12
CA GLY A 67 42.58 -9.71 22.90
C GLY A 67 41.07 -9.77 22.93
N GLN A 68 40.42 -8.76 22.34
CA GLN A 68 39.02 -8.82 21.93
C GLN A 68 38.77 -10.11 21.14
N GLN A 69 37.81 -10.93 21.57
CA GLN A 69 37.23 -11.98 20.75
C GLN A 69 35.74 -11.72 20.56
N GLN A 70 35.40 -11.62 19.28
CA GLN A 70 34.07 -11.71 18.69
C GLN A 70 33.33 -12.92 19.26
N THR A 71 32.10 -12.71 19.73
CA THR A 71 31.17 -13.82 20.01
C THR A 71 30.13 -13.86 18.90
N GLY A 72 30.38 -14.69 17.89
CA GLY A 72 29.30 -15.34 17.15
C GLY A 72 28.69 -16.41 18.04
N ALA A 73 27.39 -16.35 18.28
CA ALA A 73 26.66 -17.39 19.00
C ALA A 73 26.02 -18.33 17.99
N GLU A 74 26.42 -19.60 17.99
CA GLU A 74 25.72 -20.66 17.25
C GLU A 74 24.36 -20.98 17.90
N PRO A 75 23.32 -21.34 17.11
CA PRO A 75 22.02 -21.73 17.64
C PRO A 75 22.03 -23.21 18.04
N GLY A 76 21.96 -23.52 19.34
CA GLY A 76 21.71 -24.91 19.78
C GLY A 76 22.10 -25.32 21.21
N ALA A 77 22.70 -24.45 22.03
CA ALA A 77 23.08 -24.83 23.38
C ALA A 77 21.87 -24.83 24.35
N GLY A 78 21.41 -26.01 24.75
CA GLY A 78 20.43 -26.18 25.82
C GLY A 78 21.05 -25.90 27.19
N ILE A 79 20.45 -25.00 27.98
CA ILE A 79 20.86 -24.71 29.35
C ILE A 79 19.94 -25.44 30.32
N CYS A 80 20.50 -26.23 31.25
CA CYS A 80 19.76 -26.82 32.36
C CYS A 80 19.59 -25.79 33.48
N VAL A 81 18.35 -25.49 33.86
CA VAL A 81 18.04 -24.60 34.99
C VAL A 81 17.42 -25.42 36.12
N PHE A 82 17.87 -25.19 37.36
CA PHE A 82 17.28 -25.78 38.55
C PHE A 82 16.21 -24.85 39.11
N ALA A 83 14.96 -25.31 39.20
CA ALA A 83 13.93 -24.62 39.97
C ALA A 83 14.25 -24.79 41.46
N LYS A 84 14.13 -23.71 42.23
CA LYS A 84 14.66 -23.61 43.60
C LYS A 84 13.94 -24.52 44.62
N ASP A 85 12.82 -25.14 44.28
CA ASP A 85 12.01 -25.92 45.23
C ASP A 85 11.53 -27.31 44.76
N ASP A 86 12.06 -27.87 43.67
CA ASP A 86 11.74 -29.28 43.37
C ASP A 86 12.84 -29.98 42.57
N ARG A 87 13.23 -31.19 42.99
CA ARG A 87 14.38 -31.96 42.46
C ARG A 87 14.09 -32.60 41.08
N ARG A 88 13.31 -31.97 40.21
CA ARG A 88 13.06 -32.44 38.84
C ARG A 88 13.87 -31.64 37.83
N ARG A 89 14.62 -32.35 36.97
CA ARG A 89 15.29 -31.77 35.80
C ARG A 89 14.24 -31.47 34.74
N VAL A 90 14.12 -30.21 34.34
CA VAL A 90 13.28 -29.81 33.22
C VAL A 90 14.18 -29.26 32.11
N THR A 91 14.03 -29.80 30.90
CA THR A 91 14.72 -29.29 29.71
C THR A 91 13.85 -28.21 29.08
N ALA A 92 14.34 -26.97 29.02
CA ALA A 92 13.63 -25.85 28.42
C ALA A 92 14.39 -25.31 27.20
N ARG A 93 13.65 -24.85 26.18
CA ARG A 93 14.20 -24.08 25.06
C ARG A 93 13.99 -22.59 25.33
N LEU A 94 15.06 -21.80 25.16
CA LEU A 94 14.94 -20.34 25.12
C LEU A 94 14.47 -19.90 23.73
N ILE A 95 13.48 -19.01 23.70
CA ILE A 95 13.05 -18.33 22.48
C ILE A 95 13.33 -16.84 22.66
N PHE A 96 14.12 -16.28 21.74
CA PHE A 96 14.43 -14.85 21.68
C PHE A 96 13.46 -14.15 20.73
N PHE A 97 12.88 -13.03 21.16
CA PHE A 97 12.00 -12.19 20.34
C PHE A 97 12.65 -10.83 20.00
N ASP A 98 13.54 -10.33 20.88
CA ASP A 98 14.42 -9.18 20.64
C ASP A 98 15.63 -9.19 21.62
N ASP A 99 16.54 -8.23 21.49
CA ASP A 99 17.76 -8.08 22.30
C ASP A 99 17.51 -7.76 23.79
N THR A 100 16.25 -7.62 24.21
CA THR A 100 15.89 -7.18 25.56
C THR A 100 14.99 -8.16 26.33
N ARG A 101 14.44 -9.20 25.69
CA ARG A 101 13.55 -10.17 26.36
C ARG A 101 13.71 -11.60 25.86
N PHE A 102 13.65 -12.55 26.80
CA PHE A 102 13.57 -13.98 26.51
C PHE A 102 12.43 -14.65 27.28
N TYR A 103 11.89 -15.72 26.69
CA TYR A 103 10.89 -16.59 27.32
C TYR A 103 11.45 -18.01 27.46
N LEU A 104 11.20 -18.63 28.61
CA LEU A 104 11.46 -20.04 28.87
C LEU A 104 10.20 -20.85 28.57
N CYS A 105 10.27 -21.75 27.59
CA CYS A 105 9.20 -22.71 27.33
C CYS A 105 9.61 -24.08 27.89
N SER A 106 8.87 -24.61 28.86
CA SER A 106 8.99 -26.00 29.31
C SER A 106 8.26 -26.93 28.35
N ILE A 107 8.92 -28.00 27.92
CA ILE A 107 8.32 -29.09 27.15
C ILE A 107 7.82 -30.13 28.15
N GLU A 108 6.68 -29.86 28.78
CA GLU A 108 5.74 -30.83 29.36
C GLU A 108 4.62 -30.04 30.07
N GLY A 109 3.56 -29.70 29.34
CA GLY A 109 2.29 -29.25 29.92
C GLY A 109 2.27 -27.84 30.55
N ARG A 110 2.02 -26.83 29.70
CA ARG A 110 1.39 -25.53 30.03
C ARG A 110 1.84 -24.84 31.33
N THR A 111 2.92 -24.04 31.27
CA THR A 111 2.99 -22.74 31.96
C THR A 111 4.00 -21.83 31.23
N LEU A 112 3.53 -20.68 30.73
CA LEU A 112 4.36 -19.58 30.24
C LEU A 112 4.58 -18.62 31.41
N VAL A 113 5.78 -18.63 32.00
CA VAL A 113 6.15 -17.66 33.06
C VAL A 113 6.96 -16.54 32.41
N SER A 114 6.41 -15.33 32.38
CA SER A 114 7.17 -14.12 32.07
C SER A 114 8.05 -13.79 33.27
N MET A 115 9.37 -13.80 33.10
CA MET A 115 10.30 -13.26 34.10
C MET A 115 10.89 -11.96 33.55
N GLN A 116 10.56 -10.84 34.20
CA GLN A 116 11.35 -9.60 34.08
C GLN A 116 12.51 -9.67 35.09
N PRO A 117 13.74 -9.29 34.71
CA PRO A 117 14.82 -9.23 35.68
C PRO A 117 14.56 -8.10 36.68
N LYS A 118 14.42 -8.44 37.97
CA LYS A 118 14.67 -7.49 39.05
C LYS A 118 16.15 -7.16 39.06
N ILE A 119 16.53 -6.01 38.52
CA ILE A 119 17.89 -5.48 38.64
C ILE A 119 17.98 -4.78 39.99
N ASP A 120 18.69 -5.41 40.92
CA ASP A 120 19.11 -4.78 42.17
C ASP A 120 19.99 -3.56 41.86
N ARG A 121 19.61 -2.42 42.43
CA ARG A 121 20.35 -1.17 42.39
C ARG A 121 21.70 -1.32 43.10
N ALA A 122 22.74 -1.69 42.36
CA ALA A 122 24.11 -1.39 42.75
C ALA A 122 25.05 -1.39 41.55
N ARG A 123 25.77 -0.27 41.39
CA ARG A 123 26.83 0.05 40.42
C ARG A 123 26.35 0.67 39.11
N GLY A 124 26.50 1.99 39.07
CA GLY A 124 26.35 2.80 37.87
C GLY A 124 27.23 2.28 36.73
N ARG A 125 26.58 1.82 35.67
CA ARG A 125 27.07 1.87 34.30
C ARG A 125 26.01 2.61 33.51
N ASN A 126 26.44 3.61 32.75
CA ASN A 126 25.60 4.40 31.85
C ASN A 126 24.87 3.45 30.88
N ILE A 127 23.61 3.16 31.19
CA ILE A 127 22.67 2.61 30.22
C ILE A 127 22.36 3.78 29.29
N SER A 128 22.70 3.63 28.01
CA SER A 128 22.30 4.56 26.96
C SER A 128 20.79 4.75 27.04
N ARG A 129 20.34 5.96 27.40
CA ARG A 129 18.92 6.32 27.39
C ARG A 129 18.44 6.20 25.95
N THR A 130 17.48 5.31 25.69
CA THR A 130 16.68 5.37 24.47
C THR A 130 16.12 6.79 24.36
N ALA A 131 16.51 7.53 23.32
CA ALA A 131 16.10 8.93 23.16
C ALA A 131 14.57 8.99 23.03
N MET A 132 13.89 9.64 23.98
CA MET A 132 12.46 9.92 23.86
C MET A 132 12.23 10.86 22.68
N ALA A 133 11.13 10.66 21.93
CA ALA A 133 10.78 11.54 20.83
C ALA A 133 10.49 12.96 21.35
N GLN A 134 11.15 13.95 20.75
CA GLN A 134 10.98 15.35 21.13
C GLN A 134 9.71 15.94 20.48
N ALA A 135 9.05 16.86 21.18
CA ALA A 135 7.95 17.66 20.63
C ALA A 135 8.43 18.57 19.49
N CYS A 136 7.57 18.79 18.50
CA CYS A 136 7.82 19.78 17.45
C CYS A 136 7.88 21.18 18.08
N GLN A 137 8.88 21.98 17.70
CA GLN A 137 9.06 23.31 18.28
C GLN A 137 7.97 24.25 17.80
N PHE A 138 7.27 24.90 18.74
CA PHE A 138 6.16 25.81 18.46
C PHE A 138 6.44 27.19 19.08
N SER A 139 6.16 28.24 18.31
CA SER A 139 6.22 29.63 18.78
C SER A 139 4.80 30.12 19.09
N SER A 140 4.48 30.30 20.37
CA SER A 140 3.18 30.84 20.79
C SER A 140 2.93 32.25 20.27
N ALA A 141 3.98 33.06 20.15
CA ALA A 141 3.88 34.42 19.62
C ALA A 141 3.57 34.44 18.11
N ALA A 142 4.17 33.53 17.34
CA ALA A 142 3.92 33.41 15.90
C ALA A 142 2.71 32.52 15.56
N GLN A 143 2.19 31.78 16.55
CA GLN A 143 1.19 30.73 16.38
C GLN A 143 1.59 29.73 15.27
N MET A 144 2.86 29.33 15.26
CA MET A 144 3.43 28.51 14.19
C MET A 144 4.52 27.55 14.69
N PHE A 145 4.61 26.37 14.07
CA PHE A 145 5.75 25.47 14.28
C PHE A 145 7.00 25.96 13.53
N SER A 146 8.17 25.59 14.01
CA SER A 146 9.44 26.02 13.42
C SER A 146 9.70 25.38 12.05
N GLY A 147 10.24 26.17 11.13
CA GLY A 147 10.70 25.72 9.81
C GLY A 147 9.72 26.01 8.68
N SER A 148 10.06 25.54 7.48
CA SER A 148 9.17 25.62 6.31
C SER A 148 7.91 24.78 6.51
N ALA A 149 6.85 25.05 5.75
CA ALA A 149 5.59 24.30 5.85
C ALA A 149 5.80 22.78 5.67
N ALA A 150 6.68 22.37 4.74
CA ALA A 150 7.07 20.97 4.56
C ALA A 150 7.87 20.41 5.76
N ALA A 151 8.78 21.19 6.35
CA ALA A 151 9.50 20.76 7.56
C ALA A 151 8.55 20.60 8.76
N GLN A 152 7.56 21.50 8.89
CA GLN A 152 6.52 21.39 9.91
C GLN A 152 5.69 20.13 9.69
N ALA A 153 5.17 19.88 8.49
CA ALA A 153 4.43 18.67 8.16
C ALA A 153 5.24 17.39 8.42
N SER A 154 6.52 17.38 8.04
CA SER A 154 7.43 16.26 8.29
C SER A 154 7.62 16.01 9.80
N CYS A 155 7.67 17.06 10.63
CA CYS A 155 7.69 16.91 12.08
C CYS A 155 6.35 16.40 12.64
N LEU A 156 5.23 16.91 12.13
CA LEU A 156 3.88 16.69 12.66
C LEU A 156 3.22 15.39 12.18
N LEU A 157 3.76 14.74 11.15
CA LEU A 157 3.27 13.48 10.58
C LEU A 157 4.11 12.26 10.96
N ARG A 158 4.90 12.36 12.04
CA ARG A 158 5.69 11.23 12.55
C ARG A 158 4.78 10.06 12.88
N LYS A 159 5.20 8.85 12.49
CA LYS A 159 4.36 7.65 12.61
C LYS A 159 3.95 7.44 14.06
N VAL A 160 2.65 7.35 14.27
CA VAL A 160 2.05 7.04 15.56
C VAL A 160 2.09 5.53 15.78
N ARG A 161 2.50 5.15 16.99
CA ARG A 161 2.59 3.77 17.48
C ARG A 161 1.66 3.66 18.69
N ILE A 162 1.30 2.41 19.01
CA ILE A 162 0.43 2.08 20.13
C ILE A 162 0.91 2.74 21.44
N GLY A 163 -0.03 3.29 22.21
CA GLY A 163 0.24 3.86 23.53
C GLY A 163 0.86 5.26 23.51
N GLY A 164 0.61 6.03 22.45
CA GLY A 164 1.03 7.44 22.34
C GLY A 164 2.50 7.59 21.97
N ASN A 165 3.15 6.51 21.55
CA ASN A 165 4.54 6.54 21.10
C ASN A 165 4.59 7.05 19.65
N ILE A 166 5.63 7.80 19.30
CA ILE A 166 5.86 8.27 17.93
C ILE A 166 7.30 7.97 17.50
N ASP A 167 7.53 7.92 16.20
CA ASP A 167 8.88 7.85 15.65
C ASP A 167 9.72 9.06 16.11
N THR A 168 11.01 8.83 16.37
CA THR A 168 11.91 9.87 16.89
C THR A 168 12.39 10.82 15.80
N GLY A 169 12.55 10.33 14.57
CA GLY A 169 12.92 11.12 13.40
C GLY A 169 11.72 11.76 12.70
N PRO A 170 11.95 12.78 11.85
CA PRO A 170 10.90 13.38 11.03
C PRO A 170 10.32 12.37 10.03
N ALA A 171 9.05 12.53 9.67
CA ALA A 171 8.38 11.68 8.70
C ALA A 171 8.88 11.93 7.27
N PRO A 172 9.18 10.88 6.49
CA PRO A 172 9.41 11.03 5.06
C PRO A 172 8.10 11.44 4.39
N LEU A 173 8.04 12.67 3.88
CA LEU A 173 6.86 13.15 3.16
C LEU A 173 6.86 12.58 1.73
N PRO A 174 5.75 12.01 1.26
CA PRO A 174 5.60 11.71 -0.16
C PRO A 174 5.73 12.99 -1.00
N ASP A 175 6.37 12.88 -2.17
CA ASP A 175 6.73 14.02 -3.03
C ASP A 175 5.55 14.94 -3.33
N LYS A 176 4.37 14.36 -3.60
CA LYS A 176 3.17 15.16 -3.86
C LYS A 176 2.82 16.03 -2.65
N LEU A 177 2.77 15.46 -1.45
CA LEU A 177 2.49 16.22 -0.24
C LEU A 177 3.57 17.26 0.03
N GLN A 178 4.84 16.90 -0.15
CA GLN A 178 5.97 17.82 0.00
C GLN A 178 5.88 19.03 -0.96
N SER A 179 5.43 18.80 -2.20
CA SER A 179 5.28 19.85 -3.21
C SER A 179 4.08 20.77 -2.98
N LEU A 180 3.04 20.31 -2.28
CA LEU A 180 1.80 21.05 -2.07
C LEU A 180 1.80 21.87 -0.78
N VAL A 181 2.27 21.30 0.33
CA VAL A 181 2.08 21.88 1.67
C VAL A 181 2.64 23.30 1.75
N GLY A 182 1.80 24.25 2.18
CA GLY A 182 2.13 25.66 2.27
C GLY A 182 2.14 26.41 0.93
N GLN A 183 1.89 25.76 -0.20
CA GLN A 183 1.77 26.43 -1.49
C GLN A 183 0.33 26.91 -1.74
N PRO A 184 0.12 27.92 -2.59
CA PRO A 184 -1.21 28.26 -3.09
C PRO A 184 -1.84 27.09 -3.87
N PRO A 185 -3.15 26.83 -3.74
CA PRO A 185 -3.85 25.86 -4.57
C PRO A 185 -3.75 26.22 -6.05
N THR A 186 -3.44 25.23 -6.88
CA THR A 186 -3.40 25.36 -8.34
C THR A 186 -4.77 25.24 -9.01
N PHE A 187 -5.82 25.08 -8.20
CA PHE A 187 -7.20 24.92 -8.62
C PHE A 187 -8.10 25.94 -7.90
N THR A 188 -9.26 26.22 -8.50
CA THR A 188 -10.23 27.18 -7.99
C THR A 188 -11.37 26.49 -7.22
N LYS A 189 -12.06 27.27 -6.39
CA LYS A 189 -13.31 26.85 -5.74
C LYS A 189 -14.35 26.35 -6.74
N ALA A 190 -14.42 26.98 -7.92
CA ALA A 190 -15.33 26.58 -9.00
C ALA A 190 -14.98 25.21 -9.58
N GLN A 191 -13.70 24.94 -9.86
CA GLN A 191 -13.24 23.63 -10.34
C GLN A 191 -13.55 22.52 -9.33
N LEU A 192 -13.28 22.76 -8.04
CA LEU A 192 -13.63 21.81 -7.00
C LEU A 192 -15.16 21.63 -6.91
N GLY A 193 -15.94 22.72 -6.96
CA GLY A 193 -17.40 22.66 -6.98
C GLY A 193 -17.96 21.82 -8.13
N GLN A 194 -17.38 21.93 -9.32
CA GLN A 194 -17.75 21.09 -10.47
C GLN A 194 -17.41 19.61 -10.23
N TYR A 195 -16.24 19.32 -9.66
CA TYR A 195 -15.88 17.94 -9.28
C TYR A 195 -16.89 17.36 -8.28
N LEU A 196 -17.25 18.13 -7.24
CA LEU A 196 -18.24 17.72 -6.25
C LEU A 196 -19.60 17.43 -6.88
N ALA A 197 -20.07 18.31 -7.77
CA ALA A 197 -21.32 18.11 -8.51
C ALA A 197 -21.28 16.83 -9.36
N ARG A 198 -20.19 16.57 -10.08
CA ARG A 198 -20.02 15.34 -10.89
C ARG A 198 -20.02 14.07 -10.03
N LYS A 199 -19.44 14.12 -8.84
CA LYS A 199 -19.39 12.99 -7.90
C LYS A 199 -20.63 12.88 -7.01
N GLY A 200 -21.62 13.77 -7.15
CA GLY A 200 -22.82 13.79 -6.31
C GLY A 200 -22.52 14.08 -4.83
N ILE A 201 -21.44 14.82 -4.54
CA ILE A 201 -21.01 15.14 -3.17
C ILE A 201 -21.44 16.55 -2.81
N SER A 202 -22.12 16.72 -1.68
CA SER A 202 -22.44 18.05 -1.15
C SER A 202 -21.25 18.66 -0.41
N ALA A 203 -20.93 19.92 -0.68
CA ALA A 203 -19.92 20.68 0.07
C ALA A 203 -20.25 20.72 1.59
N ALA A 204 -21.54 20.69 1.94
CA ALA A 204 -22.01 20.66 3.32
C ALA A 204 -21.52 19.43 4.10
N THR A 205 -21.05 18.35 3.45
CA THR A 205 -20.54 17.16 4.14
C THR A 205 -19.01 17.14 4.29
N ILE A 206 -18.29 18.09 3.70
CA ILE A 206 -16.81 18.14 3.69
C ILE A 206 -16.25 19.42 4.32
N GLY A 207 -16.94 19.91 5.35
CA GLY A 207 -16.56 21.12 6.09
C GLY A 207 -17.31 22.37 5.71
N GLY A 208 -18.30 22.29 4.81
CA GLY A 208 -19.22 23.38 4.50
C GLY A 208 -18.96 24.11 3.18
N ASP A 209 -19.55 25.30 3.03
CA ASP A 209 -19.52 26.05 1.76
C ASP A 209 -18.08 26.37 1.31
N LEU A 210 -17.76 26.06 0.06
CA LEU A 210 -16.47 26.40 -0.55
C LEU A 210 -16.27 27.91 -0.66
N GLY A 211 -17.35 28.69 -0.74
CA GLY A 211 -17.32 30.16 -0.71
C GLY A 211 -16.79 30.71 0.62
N GLY A 212 -17.06 30.02 1.73
CA GLY A 212 -16.73 30.46 3.09
C GLY A 212 -15.22 30.52 3.38
N ALA A 213 -14.85 31.42 4.30
CA ALA A 213 -13.50 31.48 4.86
C ALA A 213 -13.23 30.27 5.77
N VAL A 214 -11.96 29.99 6.05
CA VAL A 214 -11.59 29.12 7.17
C VAL A 214 -11.63 29.90 8.49
N SER A 215 -11.67 29.19 9.60
CA SER A 215 -11.67 29.74 10.94
C SER A 215 -10.39 30.51 11.22
N GLN A 216 -10.42 31.33 12.27
CA GLN A 216 -9.31 32.18 12.67
C GLN A 216 -9.17 32.18 14.18
N THR A 217 -7.95 32.45 14.66
CA THR A 217 -7.70 32.70 16.08
C THR A 217 -8.24 34.06 16.51
N LEU A 218 -8.24 34.32 17.83
CA LEU A 218 -8.58 35.64 18.37
C LEU A 218 -7.68 36.77 17.83
N ALA A 219 -6.47 36.45 17.41
CA ALA A 219 -5.54 37.39 16.78
C ALA A 219 -5.79 37.58 15.27
N GLY A 220 -6.82 36.92 14.71
CA GLY A 220 -7.15 36.99 13.28
C GLY A 220 -6.27 36.08 12.39
N ASN A 221 -5.46 35.20 12.98
CA ASN A 221 -4.64 34.28 12.19
C ASN A 221 -5.51 33.13 11.64
N PRO A 222 -5.55 32.91 10.32
CA PRO A 222 -6.39 31.87 9.73
C PRO A 222 -5.88 30.46 10.02
N ALA A 223 -6.81 29.51 10.03
CA ALA A 223 -6.54 28.09 10.26
C ALA A 223 -5.46 27.56 9.32
N THR A 224 -4.35 27.12 9.88
CA THR A 224 -3.10 26.76 9.17
C THR A 224 -2.85 25.26 9.14
N TYR A 225 -3.41 24.52 10.10
CA TYR A 225 -3.15 23.10 10.26
C TYR A 225 -4.37 22.24 9.97
N PHE A 226 -4.12 21.08 9.37
CA PHE A 226 -5.12 20.07 9.06
C PHE A 226 -4.85 18.84 9.92
N VAL A 227 -5.59 18.70 11.01
CA VAL A 227 -5.35 17.69 12.03
C VAL A 227 -6.16 16.44 11.75
N ILE A 228 -5.45 15.33 11.64
CA ILE A 228 -6.02 14.02 11.38
C ILE A 228 -6.09 13.29 12.71
N HIS A 229 -7.31 12.88 13.05
CA HIS A 229 -7.66 12.08 14.21
C HIS A 229 -8.15 10.71 13.77
N ASP A 230 -8.27 9.80 14.71
CA ASP A 230 -9.20 8.68 14.58
C ASP A 230 -10.04 8.51 15.83
N THR A 231 -11.26 8.01 15.63
CA THR A 231 -12.28 8.08 16.67
C THR A 231 -12.02 7.17 17.87
N SER A 232 -11.06 6.26 17.72
CA SER A 232 -10.66 5.32 18.76
C SER A 232 -11.82 4.52 19.37
N ASP A 233 -12.77 4.08 18.54
CA ASP A 233 -14.02 3.43 18.97
C ASP A 233 -13.75 2.06 19.57
N GLU A 234 -13.65 2.00 20.89
CA GLU A 234 -13.34 0.76 21.59
C GLU A 234 -14.46 -0.28 21.44
N LEU A 235 -14.09 -1.45 20.93
CA LEU A 235 -14.95 -2.62 20.80
C LEU A 235 -14.72 -3.59 21.95
N VAL A 236 -15.81 -4.24 22.37
CA VAL A 236 -15.74 -5.38 23.29
C VAL A 236 -15.30 -6.62 22.52
N GLY A 237 -14.25 -7.29 22.99
CA GLY A 237 -13.75 -8.53 22.40
C GLY A 237 -12.27 -8.47 22.09
N SER A 238 -11.77 -9.46 21.34
CA SER A 238 -10.36 -9.61 20.97
C SER A 238 -10.12 -9.60 19.46
N ALA A 239 -11.17 -9.43 18.65
CA ALA A 239 -11.08 -9.40 17.19
C ALA A 239 -12.03 -8.35 16.59
N PHE A 240 -11.62 -7.76 15.45
CA PHE A 240 -12.46 -6.79 14.76
C PHE A 240 -13.57 -7.52 14.00
N PRO A 241 -14.83 -7.02 14.04
CA PRO A 241 -15.90 -7.57 13.22
C PRO A 241 -15.51 -7.54 11.74
N THR A 242 -15.84 -8.59 10.98
CA THR A 242 -15.62 -8.61 9.53
C THR A 242 -16.41 -7.53 8.81
N THR A 243 -17.44 -6.98 9.46
CA THR A 243 -18.35 -5.96 8.94
C THR A 243 -17.83 -4.53 9.11
N ILE A 244 -16.68 -4.28 9.77
CA ILE A 244 -16.19 -2.91 10.05
C ILE A 244 -16.09 -2.03 8.79
N ASN A 245 -15.90 -2.62 7.61
CA ASN A 245 -15.81 -1.88 6.34
C ASN A 245 -17.12 -1.94 5.53
N THR A 246 -18.26 -2.16 6.19
CA THR A 246 -19.58 -2.29 5.54
C THR A 246 -20.62 -1.45 6.27
N ALA A 247 -21.73 -1.15 5.60
CA ALA A 247 -22.87 -0.45 6.22
C ALA A 247 -23.51 -1.24 7.38
N ALA A 248 -23.25 -2.54 7.49
CA ALA A 248 -23.76 -3.39 8.56
C ALA A 248 -23.09 -3.14 9.92
N TRP A 249 -21.95 -2.43 9.96
CA TRP A 249 -21.32 -2.05 11.23
C TRP A 249 -21.86 -0.69 11.71
N PRO A 250 -22.55 -0.62 12.86
CA PRO A 250 -23.28 0.58 13.28
C PRO A 250 -22.44 1.86 13.37
N SER A 251 -21.15 1.77 13.72
CA SER A 251 -20.28 2.94 13.78
C SER A 251 -20.04 3.62 12.42
N ASN A 252 -20.36 2.95 11.30
CA ASN A 252 -20.36 3.58 9.98
C ASN A 252 -21.60 4.46 9.73
N ASP A 253 -22.68 4.33 10.51
CA ASP A 253 -23.83 5.23 10.40
C ASP A 253 -23.52 6.58 11.08
N LEU A 254 -23.08 7.55 10.27
CA LEU A 254 -22.77 8.90 10.71
C LEU A 254 -24.00 9.69 11.21
N ALA A 255 -25.23 9.26 10.91
CA ALA A 255 -26.43 9.93 11.42
C ALA A 255 -26.58 9.71 12.93
N SER A 256 -26.24 8.51 13.40
CA SER A 256 -26.26 8.12 14.82
C SER A 256 -25.12 8.71 15.66
N ARG A 257 -24.09 9.25 15.01
CA ARG A 257 -22.86 9.70 15.68
C ARG A 257 -22.95 11.15 16.17
N PRO A 258 -22.52 11.46 17.41
CA PRO A 258 -22.28 12.83 17.83
C PRO A 258 -21.18 13.46 16.98
N VAL A 259 -21.43 14.64 16.42
CA VAL A 259 -20.49 15.34 15.53
C VAL A 259 -19.98 16.65 16.11
N ASN A 260 -19.95 16.81 17.43
CA ASN A 260 -19.59 18.08 18.06
C ASN A 260 -18.10 18.20 18.47
N SER A 261 -17.27 17.16 18.28
CA SER A 261 -15.86 17.18 18.69
C SER A 261 -14.88 17.62 17.59
N ALA A 262 -15.28 17.64 16.31
CA ALA A 262 -14.39 17.95 15.19
C ALA A 262 -15.13 18.67 14.05
N HIS A 263 -14.39 19.13 13.04
CA HIS A 263 -14.98 19.81 11.89
C HIS A 263 -15.66 18.80 10.96
N VAL A 264 -15.03 17.65 10.67
CA VAL A 264 -15.59 16.63 9.79
C VAL A 264 -15.35 15.24 10.36
N PHE A 265 -16.36 14.38 10.26
CA PHE A 265 -16.29 12.96 10.57
C PHE A 265 -16.37 12.17 9.27
N ILE A 266 -15.52 11.17 9.11
CA ILE A 266 -15.41 10.35 7.89
C ILE A 266 -15.53 8.88 8.29
N ASN A 267 -16.49 8.17 7.72
CA ASN A 267 -16.65 6.74 8.02
C ASN A 267 -15.75 5.86 7.14
N ARG A 268 -15.82 4.54 7.36
CA ARG A 268 -15.00 3.56 6.63
C ARG A 268 -15.48 3.32 5.19
N LEU A 269 -16.63 3.87 4.81
CA LEU A 269 -17.25 3.78 3.48
C LEU A 269 -16.94 5.00 2.61
N GLY A 270 -16.21 5.99 3.14
CA GLY A 270 -15.90 7.23 2.42
C GLY A 270 -17.05 8.24 2.38
N GLU A 271 -18.04 8.09 3.27
CA GLU A 271 -19.04 9.11 3.55
C GLU A 271 -18.52 10.05 4.64
N SER A 272 -19.08 11.26 4.68
CA SER A 272 -18.68 12.23 5.69
C SER A 272 -19.85 13.06 6.20
N ARG A 273 -19.68 13.62 7.39
CA ARG A 273 -20.62 14.54 8.01
C ARG A 273 -19.84 15.69 8.64
N THR A 274 -20.25 16.91 8.32
CA THR A 274 -19.69 18.11 8.95
C THR A 274 -20.26 18.26 10.35
N GLY A 275 -19.38 18.36 11.33
CA GLY A 275 -19.69 18.70 12.71
C GLY A 275 -19.72 20.21 12.91
N HIS A 276 -18.58 20.83 12.62
CA HIS A 276 -18.42 22.29 12.58
C HIS A 276 -17.96 22.69 11.18
N ASP A 277 -18.59 23.70 10.59
CA ASP A 277 -18.10 24.30 9.35
C ASP A 277 -16.66 24.78 9.56
N TYR A 278 -15.79 24.67 8.55
CA TYR A 278 -14.42 25.17 8.66
C TYR A 278 -14.33 26.66 9.00
N SER A 279 -15.37 27.47 8.85
CA SER A 279 -15.38 28.87 9.29
C SER A 279 -15.49 29.03 10.81
N VAL A 280 -15.87 27.97 11.53
CA VAL A 280 -16.07 27.99 12.98
C VAL A 280 -14.77 27.62 13.68
N GLY A 281 -14.25 28.51 14.53
CA GLY A 281 -13.09 28.20 15.36
C GLY A 281 -13.44 27.11 16.38
N TRP A 282 -12.71 25.99 16.32
CA TRP A 282 -12.88 24.86 17.24
C TRP A 282 -11.53 24.45 17.87
N ARG A 283 -11.59 23.52 18.81
CA ARG A 283 -10.43 22.87 19.44
C ARG A 283 -10.71 21.38 19.58
N ALA A 284 -9.75 20.51 19.27
CA ALA A 284 -9.92 19.07 19.46
C ALA A 284 -8.67 18.34 19.99
N THR A 285 -7.62 19.06 20.34
CA THR A 285 -6.39 18.49 20.93
C THR A 285 -6.11 19.04 22.33
N LYS A 286 -5.25 18.36 23.11
CA LYS A 286 -4.78 18.90 24.39
C LYS A 286 -3.83 20.08 24.18
N PHE A 287 -3.09 20.07 23.07
CA PHE A 287 -2.25 21.20 22.64
C PHE A 287 -3.02 22.53 22.53
N GLU A 288 -4.28 22.49 22.08
CA GLU A 288 -5.16 23.66 21.94
C GLU A 288 -5.91 24.06 23.22
N ARG A 289 -5.52 23.55 24.39
CA ARG A 289 -6.07 24.03 25.67
C ARG A 289 -5.76 25.51 25.89
N GLU A 290 -4.69 26.02 25.30
CA GLU A 290 -4.35 27.44 25.22
C GLU A 290 -5.40 28.19 24.39
N PRO A 291 -6.26 29.04 25.00
CA PRO A 291 -7.40 29.65 24.32
C PRO A 291 -7.05 30.48 23.08
N SER A 292 -5.84 31.05 23.04
CA SER A 292 -5.38 31.84 21.90
C SER A 292 -5.21 31.02 20.61
N LEU A 293 -5.10 29.68 20.69
CA LEU A 293 -4.91 28.79 19.54
C LEU A 293 -6.22 28.32 18.90
N LYS A 294 -7.37 28.52 19.56
CA LYS A 294 -8.66 28.06 19.04
C LYS A 294 -8.93 28.64 17.65
N GLY A 295 -9.24 27.78 16.67
CA GLY A 295 -9.44 28.16 15.27
C GLY A 295 -8.18 28.20 14.41
N LEU A 296 -7.01 27.85 14.95
CA LEU A 296 -5.79 27.67 14.16
C LEU A 296 -5.72 26.30 13.45
N PHE A 297 -6.48 25.32 13.96
CA PHE A 297 -6.48 23.93 13.51
C PHE A 297 -7.86 23.54 12.99
N LEU A 298 -7.89 22.84 11.86
CA LEU A 298 -9.08 22.14 11.35
C LEU A 298 -8.95 20.66 11.71
N HIS A 299 -10.04 20.01 12.11
CA HIS A 299 -10.02 18.68 12.74
C HIS A 299 -10.87 17.68 12.00
N HIS A 300 -10.31 16.52 11.71
CA HIS A 300 -10.91 15.47 10.90
C HIS A 300 -10.87 14.14 11.64
N GLU A 301 -12.03 13.63 12.00
CA GLU A 301 -12.22 12.39 12.75
C GLU A 301 -12.49 11.22 11.80
N LEU A 302 -11.56 10.27 11.75
CA LEU A 302 -11.71 9.06 10.93
C LEU A 302 -12.27 7.92 11.78
N VAL A 303 -13.42 7.37 11.40
CA VAL A 303 -14.04 6.27 12.16
C VAL A 303 -13.11 5.04 12.16
N GLN A 304 -12.65 4.68 13.35
CA GLN A 304 -11.67 3.62 13.55
C GLN A 304 -12.02 2.80 14.78
N PRO A 305 -12.39 1.52 14.64
CA PRO A 305 -12.57 0.65 15.80
C PRO A 305 -11.24 0.36 16.47
N ARG A 306 -11.22 0.21 17.79
CA ARG A 306 -10.06 -0.22 18.58
C ARG A 306 -10.41 -1.42 19.45
N ILE A 307 -9.43 -2.27 19.74
CA ILE A 307 -9.61 -3.42 20.64
C ILE A 307 -8.66 -3.28 21.82
N LYS A 308 -9.21 -3.32 23.04
CA LYS A 308 -8.44 -3.35 24.29
C LYS A 308 -7.83 -4.75 24.48
N GLY A 309 -6.51 -4.80 24.69
CA GLY A 309 -5.79 -6.05 24.98
C GLY A 309 -4.58 -6.36 24.09
N GLY A 310 -4.24 -5.48 23.13
CA GLY A 310 -2.97 -5.52 22.41
C GLY A 310 -1.83 -4.85 23.21
N PHE A 311 -0.57 -5.24 22.95
CA PHE A 311 0.68 -4.65 23.48
C PHE A 311 0.53 -3.80 24.76
N GLY A 312 0.59 -4.41 25.94
CA GLY A 312 0.69 -3.67 27.20
C GLY A 312 -0.59 -2.95 27.66
N TYR A 313 -1.77 -3.47 27.32
CA TYR A 313 -3.12 -2.97 27.71
C TYR A 313 -3.64 -1.76 26.92
N HIS A 314 -2.90 -1.28 25.92
CA HIS A 314 -3.36 -0.20 25.04
C HIS A 314 -4.32 -0.73 23.96
N ALA A 315 -5.24 0.13 23.51
CA ALA A 315 -6.17 -0.22 22.44
C ALA A 315 -5.45 -0.19 21.09
N VAL A 316 -5.67 -1.20 20.26
CA VAL A 316 -5.03 -1.34 18.93
C VAL A 316 -6.04 -1.12 17.81
N ALA A 317 -5.61 -0.47 16.73
CA ALA A 317 -6.41 -0.30 15.51
C ALA A 317 -6.24 -1.48 14.51
N PRO A 318 -7.22 -1.68 13.59
CA PRO A 318 -7.12 -2.58 12.45
C PRO A 318 -5.91 -2.31 11.57
N GLN A 319 -5.57 -3.31 10.78
CA GLN A 319 -4.54 -3.22 9.75
C GLN A 319 -5.18 -3.72 8.43
N PRO A 320 -5.30 -2.86 7.38
CA PRO A 320 -4.84 -1.47 7.39
C PRO A 320 -5.73 -0.66 8.33
N GLY A 321 -5.23 0.48 8.81
CA GLY A 321 -6.05 1.37 9.65
C GLY A 321 -7.31 1.77 8.92
N PHE A 322 -7.16 2.41 7.77
CA PHE A 322 -8.24 3.03 7.03
C PHE A 322 -8.45 2.40 5.65
N THR A 323 -9.67 2.52 5.11
CA THR A 323 -9.97 2.06 3.74
C THR A 323 -9.54 3.12 2.73
N GLN A 324 -9.43 2.72 1.46
CA GLN A 324 -9.18 3.67 0.38
C GLN A 324 -10.27 4.76 0.32
N ALA A 325 -11.54 4.38 0.50
CA ALA A 325 -12.66 5.32 0.50
C ALA A 325 -12.53 6.39 1.61
N THR A 326 -12.02 6.02 2.79
CA THR A 326 -11.69 6.99 3.85
C THR A 326 -10.59 7.95 3.43
N TYR A 327 -9.51 7.46 2.81
CA TYR A 327 -8.42 8.32 2.31
C TYR A 327 -8.89 9.29 1.22
N ASP A 328 -9.76 8.83 0.32
CA ASP A 328 -10.34 9.64 -0.75
C ASP A 328 -11.16 10.79 -0.18
N ARG A 329 -12.03 10.48 0.79
CA ARG A 329 -12.84 11.50 1.44
C ARG A 329 -11.99 12.49 2.23
N LEU A 330 -10.95 12.01 2.92
CA LEU A 330 -10.03 12.87 3.66
C LEU A 330 -9.24 13.80 2.73
N ALA A 331 -8.75 13.27 1.60
CA ALA A 331 -8.10 14.07 0.57
C ALA A 331 -9.04 15.16 0.02
N LEU A 332 -10.32 14.84 -0.21
CA LEU A 332 -11.32 15.82 -0.63
C LEU A 332 -11.53 16.93 0.42
N CYS A 333 -11.62 16.57 1.70
CA CYS A 333 -11.67 17.52 2.82
C CYS A 333 -10.43 18.42 2.85
N TYR A 334 -9.24 17.86 2.59
CA TYR A 334 -7.98 18.60 2.54
C TYR A 334 -7.94 19.62 1.40
N LEU A 335 -8.40 19.23 0.20
CA LEU A 335 -8.53 20.15 -0.94
C LEU A 335 -9.54 21.27 -0.64
N ALA A 336 -10.71 20.94 -0.06
CA ALA A 336 -11.74 21.91 0.31
C ALA A 336 -11.25 22.93 1.34
N ALA A 337 -10.59 22.47 2.41
CA ALA A 337 -9.98 23.35 3.41
C ALA A 337 -8.91 24.26 2.78
N SER A 338 -8.04 23.68 1.95
CA SER A 338 -6.92 24.39 1.32
C SER A 338 -7.37 25.46 0.33
N VAL A 339 -8.38 25.18 -0.50
CA VAL A 339 -8.92 26.16 -1.45
C VAL A 339 -9.71 27.27 -0.77
N ARG A 340 -10.35 26.98 0.37
CA ARG A 340 -10.99 28.00 1.21
C ARG A 340 -9.98 28.90 1.88
N ARG A 341 -8.87 28.34 2.35
CA ARG A 341 -7.73 29.06 2.94
C ARG A 341 -6.95 29.88 1.90
N GLY A 342 -6.93 29.44 0.64
CA GLY A 342 -6.06 29.99 -0.40
C GLY A 342 -4.61 29.52 -0.30
N GLN A 343 -4.33 28.53 0.55
CA GLN A 343 -3.03 27.93 0.78
C GLN A 343 -3.25 26.49 1.27
N PHE A 344 -2.44 25.54 0.80
CA PHE A 344 -2.46 24.18 1.33
C PHE A 344 -2.06 24.15 2.80
N LEU A 345 -2.96 23.62 3.64
CA LEU A 345 -2.74 23.53 5.08
C LEU A 345 -1.61 22.54 5.42
N ILE A 346 -1.01 22.70 6.58
CA ILE A 346 0.05 21.83 7.10
C ILE A 346 -0.63 20.65 7.83
N PRO A 347 -0.54 19.42 7.32
CA PRO A 347 -1.15 18.28 7.97
C PRO A 347 -0.41 17.89 9.26
N ALA A 348 -1.15 17.39 10.23
CA ALA A 348 -0.63 16.97 11.52
C ALA A 348 -1.40 15.76 12.08
N PHE A 349 -0.72 14.89 12.82
CA PHE A 349 -1.37 13.87 13.63
C PHE A 349 -1.62 14.36 15.05
N HIS A 350 -2.78 14.02 15.61
CA HIS A 350 -3.18 14.41 16.96
C HIS A 350 -2.14 13.99 18.01
N CYS A 351 -1.71 12.72 18.00
CA CYS A 351 -0.69 12.21 18.93
C CYS A 351 0.62 13.00 18.89
N VAL A 352 1.03 13.47 17.71
CA VAL A 352 2.27 14.25 17.55
C VAL A 352 2.13 15.66 18.12
N LEU A 353 0.95 16.28 18.00
CA LEU A 353 0.65 17.57 18.62
C LEU A 353 0.66 17.49 20.15
N ASP A 354 0.12 16.40 20.71
CA ASP A 354 0.06 16.16 22.14
C ASP A 354 1.39 15.65 22.74
N THR A 355 2.46 15.53 21.94
CA THR A 355 3.75 15.01 22.42
C THR A 355 4.32 15.85 23.56
N GLY A 356 4.58 15.22 24.70
CA GLY A 356 5.08 15.87 25.91
C GLY A 356 3.99 16.47 26.81
N ILE A 357 2.71 16.30 26.45
CA ILE A 357 1.57 16.63 27.30
C ILE A 357 1.11 15.35 28.01
N ASP A 358 0.91 15.44 29.33
CA ASP A 358 0.39 14.33 30.12
C ASP A 358 -0.96 13.84 29.58
N ASP A 359 -1.14 12.51 29.60
CA ASP A 359 -2.34 11.82 29.10
C ASP A 359 -2.56 12.00 27.57
N GLY A 360 -1.54 12.31 26.77
CA GLY A 360 -1.66 12.45 25.31
C GLY A 360 -2.34 11.27 24.61
N HIS A 361 -3.08 11.55 23.54
CA HIS A 361 -3.78 10.52 22.76
C HIS A 361 -2.84 9.77 21.81
N ASP A 362 -3.30 8.64 21.25
CA ASP A 362 -2.51 7.76 20.39
C ASP A 362 -3.07 7.61 18.96
N ASP A 363 -3.81 8.61 18.49
CA ASP A 363 -4.42 8.65 17.15
C ASP A 363 -3.68 9.60 16.18
N PRO A 364 -3.73 9.33 14.86
CA PRO A 364 -4.34 8.16 14.24
C PRO A 364 -3.38 6.94 14.24
N GLN A 365 -3.85 5.75 14.62
CA GLN A 365 -3.04 4.52 14.47
C GLN A 365 -3.13 3.97 13.04
N ASN A 366 -2.03 3.38 12.55
CA ASN A 366 -1.96 2.67 11.27
C ASN A 366 -2.35 3.53 10.05
N PHE A 367 -2.05 4.82 10.10
CA PHE A 367 -2.22 5.74 8.99
C PHE A 367 -1.09 5.58 7.95
N GLU A 368 -1.45 5.42 6.68
CA GLU A 368 -0.53 5.26 5.56
C GLU A 368 -0.41 6.55 4.74
N LEU A 369 0.65 7.33 4.95
CA LEU A 369 0.89 8.62 4.29
C LEU A 369 0.90 8.53 2.76
N PHE A 370 1.49 7.47 2.20
CA PHE A 370 1.56 7.28 0.76
C PHE A 370 0.19 7.02 0.13
N GLN A 371 -0.70 6.28 0.80
CA GLN A 371 -2.05 6.03 0.30
C GLN A 371 -2.88 7.32 0.28
N TRP A 372 -2.78 8.13 1.33
CA TRP A 372 -3.46 9.42 1.38
C TRP A 372 -2.88 10.41 0.36
N SER A 373 -1.56 10.49 0.22
CA SER A 373 -0.91 11.33 -0.79
C SER A 373 -1.32 10.95 -2.21
N GLY A 374 -1.42 9.65 -2.52
CA GLY A 374 -1.94 9.16 -3.80
C GLY A 374 -3.41 9.54 -4.02
N ALA A 375 -4.24 9.54 -2.98
CA ALA A 375 -5.61 10.02 -3.06
C ALA A 375 -5.69 11.53 -3.33
N ILE A 376 -4.84 12.34 -2.69
CA ILE A 376 -4.72 13.79 -2.98
C ILE A 376 -4.33 13.99 -4.45
N GLU A 377 -3.30 13.30 -4.92
CA GLU A 377 -2.82 13.43 -6.29
C GLU A 377 -3.90 13.12 -7.32
N ARG A 378 -4.60 11.99 -7.14
CA ARG A 378 -5.68 11.55 -8.02
C ARG A 378 -6.84 12.54 -8.05
N ILE A 379 -7.39 12.90 -6.88
CA ILE A 379 -8.54 13.82 -6.81
C ILE A 379 -8.17 15.20 -7.34
N LEU A 380 -6.97 15.70 -7.02
CA LEU A 380 -6.48 16.96 -7.57
C LEU A 380 -6.34 16.90 -9.10
N GLY A 381 -5.88 15.77 -9.64
CA GLY A 381 -5.85 15.51 -11.08
C GLY A 381 -7.23 15.64 -11.72
N ASP A 382 -8.26 15.03 -11.13
CA ASP A 382 -9.65 15.10 -11.61
C ASP A 382 -10.29 16.50 -11.49
N VAL A 383 -9.86 17.27 -10.48
CA VAL A 383 -10.31 18.65 -10.28
C VAL A 383 -9.69 19.57 -11.35
N LEU A 384 -8.41 19.39 -11.65
CA LEU A 384 -7.67 20.22 -12.61
C LEU A 384 -8.02 19.86 -14.06
N ASN A 385 -8.19 18.58 -14.34
CA ASN A 385 -8.50 18.04 -15.66
C ASN A 385 -9.88 17.39 -15.60
N PRO A 386 -10.97 18.17 -15.56
CA PRO A 386 -12.29 17.60 -15.71
C PRO A 386 -12.31 16.92 -17.08
N ILE A 387 -12.30 15.59 -17.10
CA ILE A 387 -12.53 14.84 -18.32
C ILE A 387 -13.85 15.38 -18.87
N ALA A 388 -13.79 15.99 -20.06
CA ALA A 388 -14.99 16.20 -20.84
C ALA A 388 -15.56 14.80 -21.03
N VAL A 389 -16.62 14.50 -20.30
CA VAL A 389 -17.48 13.39 -20.67
C VAL A 389 -18.12 13.89 -21.96
N ASP A 390 -17.40 13.69 -23.07
CA ASP A 390 -17.99 13.81 -24.38
C ASP A 390 -19.21 12.89 -24.33
N THR A 391 -20.36 13.51 -24.52
CA THR A 391 -21.67 12.88 -24.70
C THR A 391 -21.69 12.09 -26.02
N LEU A 392 -20.70 11.23 -26.24
CA LEU A 392 -20.65 10.30 -27.35
C LEU A 392 -21.12 8.93 -26.84
N ALA A 393 -22.39 8.67 -27.17
CA ALA A 393 -23.01 7.35 -27.25
C ALA A 393 -23.18 6.56 -25.95
N LEU A 394 -23.97 7.11 -25.02
CA LEU A 394 -24.73 6.31 -24.06
C LEU A 394 -26.21 6.19 -24.48
N SER A 395 -26.47 6.02 -25.78
CA SER A 395 -27.84 5.92 -26.32
C SER A 395 -28.15 4.58 -27.01
N THR A 396 -27.31 3.55 -26.88
CA THR A 396 -27.61 2.21 -27.44
C THR A 396 -27.39 1.03 -26.50
N LEU A 397 -27.21 1.24 -25.20
CA LEU A 397 -27.42 0.18 -24.20
C LEU A 397 -28.36 0.66 -23.11
N VAL A 398 -29.62 0.87 -23.49
CA VAL A 398 -30.71 0.68 -22.53
C VAL A 398 -30.72 -0.81 -22.26
N ALA A 399 -30.08 -1.21 -21.16
CA ALA A 399 -30.23 -2.53 -20.60
C ALA A 399 -31.73 -2.79 -20.44
N ALA A 400 -32.22 -3.83 -21.12
CA ALA A 400 -33.52 -4.38 -20.80
C ALA A 400 -33.55 -4.68 -19.30
N PRO A 401 -34.67 -4.44 -18.59
CA PRO A 401 -34.77 -4.76 -17.18
C PRO A 401 -34.50 -6.26 -17.00
N VAL A 402 -33.38 -6.59 -16.38
CA VAL A 402 -33.06 -7.96 -15.98
C VAL A 402 -34.04 -8.33 -14.88
N VAL A 403 -35.10 -9.03 -15.26
CA VAL A 403 -35.94 -9.78 -14.33
C VAL A 403 -35.04 -10.84 -13.70
N ILE A 404 -34.71 -10.68 -12.42
CA ILE A 404 -33.97 -11.69 -11.66
C ILE A 404 -34.93 -12.87 -11.41
N ALA A 405 -34.88 -13.85 -12.30
CA ALA A 405 -35.45 -15.17 -12.02
C ALA A 405 -34.64 -15.84 -10.89
N PRO A 406 -35.30 -16.58 -9.98
CA PRO A 406 -34.58 -17.31 -8.94
C PRO A 406 -33.78 -18.43 -9.59
N ASN A 407 -32.45 -18.29 -9.55
CA ASN A 407 -31.43 -19.25 -9.97
C ASN A 407 -31.38 -19.56 -11.49
N PRO A 408 -30.73 -18.71 -12.31
CA PRO A 408 -30.37 -19.10 -13.68
C PRO A 408 -29.35 -20.25 -13.65
N ALA A 409 -29.51 -21.20 -14.59
CA ALA A 409 -28.57 -22.30 -14.81
C ALA A 409 -27.11 -21.80 -14.94
N LEU A 410 -26.15 -22.68 -14.62
CA LEU A 410 -24.72 -22.38 -14.76
C LEU A 410 -24.45 -21.82 -16.16
N PRO A 411 -23.76 -20.68 -16.29
CA PRO A 411 -23.49 -20.09 -17.59
C PRO A 411 -22.64 -21.04 -18.43
N ALA A 412 -23.07 -21.30 -19.67
CA ALA A 412 -22.30 -22.08 -20.62
C ALA A 412 -20.94 -21.38 -20.85
N SER A 413 -19.86 -22.16 -20.81
CA SER A 413 -18.51 -21.66 -21.05
C SER A 413 -17.80 -22.54 -22.07
N GLU A 414 -16.94 -21.91 -22.87
CA GLU A 414 -16.11 -22.59 -23.85
C GLU A 414 -14.63 -22.46 -23.46
N THR A 415 -13.86 -23.50 -23.81
CA THR A 415 -12.41 -23.53 -23.59
C THR A 415 -11.72 -22.75 -24.70
N VAL A 416 -10.89 -21.79 -24.32
CA VAL A 416 -10.11 -20.95 -25.23
C VAL A 416 -8.68 -21.46 -25.37
N ARG A 417 -8.07 -21.89 -24.27
CA ARG A 417 -6.66 -22.34 -24.23
C ARG A 417 -6.43 -23.33 -23.08
N THR A 418 -5.52 -24.30 -23.26
CA THR A 418 -5.25 -25.38 -22.28
C THR A 418 -3.77 -25.70 -22.04
N ASP A 419 -2.86 -25.10 -22.81
CA ASP A 419 -1.42 -25.33 -22.76
C ASP A 419 -0.67 -24.44 -21.76
N LEU A 420 -1.37 -23.50 -21.11
CA LEU A 420 -0.79 -22.60 -20.12
C LEU A 420 -0.50 -23.31 -18.79
N ARG A 421 0.46 -22.78 -18.04
CA ARG A 421 0.79 -23.22 -16.69
C ARG A 421 0.91 -22.03 -15.75
N ASP A 422 0.71 -22.28 -14.46
CA ASP A 422 1.03 -21.33 -13.40
C ASP A 422 2.35 -21.72 -12.70
N GLY A 423 3.28 -22.37 -13.41
CA GLY A 423 4.50 -22.96 -12.84
C GLY A 423 4.28 -24.28 -12.08
N GLU A 424 3.09 -24.54 -11.52
CA GLU A 424 2.78 -25.79 -10.80
C GLU A 424 1.78 -26.67 -11.56
N ARG A 425 0.75 -26.06 -12.12
CA ARG A 425 -0.44 -26.72 -12.64
C ARG A 425 -0.70 -26.29 -14.07
N SER A 426 -1.39 -27.14 -14.83
CA SER A 426 -1.96 -26.74 -16.12
C SER A 426 -3.18 -25.86 -15.89
N ILE A 427 -3.29 -24.80 -16.67
CA ILE A 427 -4.33 -23.78 -16.58
C ILE A 427 -5.21 -23.84 -17.83
N VAL A 428 -6.52 -23.84 -17.60
CA VAL A 428 -7.52 -23.76 -18.67
C VAL A 428 -8.09 -22.36 -18.68
N VAL A 429 -7.92 -21.66 -19.79
CA VAL A 429 -8.55 -20.37 -20.05
C VAL A 429 -9.89 -20.62 -20.71
N LYS A 430 -10.93 -19.99 -20.17
CA LYS A 430 -12.31 -20.11 -20.64
C LYS A 430 -12.89 -18.75 -20.96
N ARG A 431 -14.01 -18.74 -21.66
CA ARG A 431 -14.90 -17.60 -21.76
C ARG A 431 -16.35 -18.05 -21.60
N VAL A 432 -17.21 -17.15 -21.13
CA VAL A 432 -18.65 -17.41 -21.15
C VAL A 432 -19.10 -17.34 -22.60
N THR A 433 -19.90 -18.31 -23.05
CA THR A 433 -20.36 -18.36 -24.44
C THR A 433 -21.08 -17.07 -24.81
N GLY A 434 -20.66 -16.42 -25.89
CA GLY A 434 -21.22 -15.14 -26.34
C GLY A 434 -20.66 -13.89 -25.64
N SER A 435 -19.64 -14.02 -24.78
CA SER A 435 -18.94 -12.88 -24.19
C SER A 435 -17.46 -12.79 -24.60
N LEU A 436 -16.88 -11.60 -24.44
CA LEU A 436 -15.47 -11.32 -24.74
C LEU A 436 -14.50 -11.64 -23.59
N PRO A 437 -14.84 -11.40 -22.31
CA PRO A 437 -13.88 -11.59 -21.23
C PRO A 437 -13.41 -13.04 -21.10
N LEU A 438 -12.10 -13.19 -20.95
CA LEU A 438 -11.43 -14.46 -20.73
C LEU A 438 -11.23 -14.63 -19.23
N PHE A 439 -11.41 -15.83 -18.70
CA PHE A 439 -11.17 -16.09 -17.30
C PHE A 439 -10.44 -17.41 -17.05
N PHE A 440 -9.64 -17.43 -15.99
CA PHE A 440 -8.95 -18.62 -15.53
C PHE A 440 -8.70 -18.55 -14.01
N LYS A 441 -8.44 -19.72 -13.41
CA LYS A 441 -8.14 -19.86 -11.99
C LYS A 441 -6.71 -20.34 -11.81
N ALA A 442 -5.89 -19.58 -11.07
CA ALA A 442 -4.48 -19.85 -10.86
C ALA A 442 -4.03 -19.47 -9.45
N LYS A 443 -2.76 -19.77 -9.13
CA LYS A 443 -2.06 -19.17 -7.98
C LYS A 443 -1.86 -17.66 -8.17
N ILE A 444 -1.24 -17.02 -7.17
CA ILE A 444 -0.71 -15.66 -7.30
C ILE A 444 0.72 -15.61 -6.75
N ALA A 445 1.70 -15.37 -7.63
CA ALA A 445 3.03 -14.93 -7.24
C ALA A 445 3.08 -13.40 -7.22
N ILE A 446 3.99 -12.84 -6.41
CA ILE A 446 4.17 -11.40 -6.31
C ILE A 446 5.31 -10.98 -7.24
N ASP A 447 4.98 -10.08 -8.16
CA ASP A 447 5.91 -9.40 -9.03
C ASP A 447 6.30 -8.03 -8.45
N ALA A 448 7.61 -7.77 -8.43
CA ALA A 448 8.19 -6.51 -7.98
C ALA A 448 8.74 -5.66 -9.14
N ASP A 449 8.76 -6.18 -10.38
CA ASP A 449 9.25 -5.46 -11.56
C ASP A 449 8.51 -4.12 -11.73
N GLY A 450 9.25 -3.10 -12.12
CA GLY A 450 8.77 -1.72 -12.22
C GLY A 450 8.83 -0.88 -10.94
N SER A 451 8.92 -1.47 -9.74
CA SER A 451 9.17 -0.66 -8.53
C SER A 451 10.57 -0.03 -8.57
N ALA A 452 10.66 1.26 -8.21
CA ALA A 452 11.93 1.96 -8.08
C ALA A 452 12.88 1.35 -7.02
N ARG A 453 12.41 0.43 -6.19
CA ARG A 453 13.25 -0.31 -5.22
C ARG A 453 13.05 -1.82 -5.29
N ALA A 454 12.64 -2.33 -6.46
CA ALA A 454 12.52 -3.76 -6.69
C ALA A 454 13.84 -4.49 -6.37
N TYR A 455 14.93 -4.01 -6.98
CA TYR A 455 16.23 -4.65 -6.96
C TYR A 455 17.35 -3.69 -6.61
N HIS A 456 18.29 -4.18 -5.81
CA HIS A 456 19.49 -3.48 -5.43
C HIS A 456 20.74 -4.32 -5.79
N PRO A 457 21.87 -3.72 -6.19
CA PRO A 457 23.10 -4.45 -6.49
C PRO A 457 23.64 -5.28 -5.32
N ASP A 458 23.48 -4.77 -4.09
CA ASP A 458 23.69 -5.54 -2.86
C ASP A 458 22.45 -6.37 -2.52
N ALA A 459 22.58 -7.69 -2.61
CA ALA A 459 21.52 -8.67 -2.29
C ALA A 459 21.12 -8.65 -0.79
N GLY A 460 21.97 -8.12 0.09
CA GLY A 460 21.68 -7.95 1.51
C GLY A 460 20.87 -6.71 1.86
N ASN A 461 20.58 -5.83 0.88
CA ASN A 461 19.90 -4.57 1.13
C ASN A 461 18.49 -4.84 1.74
N PRO A 462 18.18 -4.26 2.92
CA PRO A 462 16.91 -4.53 3.61
C PRO A 462 15.69 -3.89 2.95
N ASP A 463 15.89 -2.89 2.08
CA ASP A 463 14.83 -2.11 1.44
C ASP A 463 14.45 -2.66 0.05
N ALA A 464 15.28 -3.53 -0.54
CA ALA A 464 14.97 -4.22 -1.79
C ALA A 464 13.74 -5.13 -1.64
N LEU A 465 12.83 -5.08 -2.61
CA LEU A 465 11.57 -5.81 -2.54
C LEU A 465 11.71 -7.27 -3.00
N ASP A 466 12.71 -7.56 -3.83
CA ASP A 466 12.94 -8.90 -4.36
C ASP A 466 14.44 -9.22 -4.43
N ASP A 467 14.74 -10.51 -4.56
CA ASP A 467 16.10 -11.02 -4.69
C ASP A 467 16.66 -10.64 -6.06
N ILE A 468 17.86 -10.05 -6.09
CA ILE A 468 18.53 -9.67 -7.34
C ILE A 468 18.73 -10.86 -8.29
N GLY A 469 18.74 -12.10 -7.81
CA GLY A 469 18.78 -13.31 -8.62
C GLY A 469 17.56 -13.49 -9.53
N ASN A 470 16.40 -12.93 -9.16
CA ASN A 470 15.17 -12.99 -9.94
C ASN A 470 15.15 -11.96 -11.07
N ALA A 471 15.84 -10.84 -10.90
CA ALA A 471 15.89 -9.79 -11.91
C ALA A 471 16.56 -10.25 -13.22
N ASN A 472 15.93 -9.86 -14.33
CA ASN A 472 16.42 -10.14 -15.68
C ASN A 472 17.45 -9.09 -16.14
N SER A 473 17.95 -9.22 -17.37
CA SER A 473 18.95 -8.28 -17.92
C SER A 473 18.43 -6.87 -18.15
N TYR A 474 17.11 -6.71 -18.38
CA TYR A 474 16.46 -5.41 -18.54
C TYR A 474 16.35 -4.71 -17.19
N SER A 475 15.84 -5.39 -16.15
CA SER A 475 15.75 -4.86 -14.78
C SER A 475 17.11 -4.64 -14.10
N LYS A 476 18.23 -5.01 -14.75
CA LYS A 476 19.62 -4.77 -14.28
C LYS A 476 20.41 -3.81 -15.17
N LYS A 477 19.74 -3.15 -16.13
CA LYS A 477 20.42 -2.37 -17.16
C LYS A 477 20.95 -1.04 -16.63
N TYR A 478 20.16 -0.28 -15.89
CA TYR A 478 20.56 1.02 -15.34
C TYR A 478 20.41 1.02 -13.81
N ILE A 479 21.30 1.76 -13.15
CA ILE A 479 21.20 2.04 -11.70
C ILE A 479 20.85 3.51 -11.55
N GLN A 480 19.84 3.80 -10.75
CA GLN A 480 19.37 5.14 -10.45
C GLN A 480 20.52 5.96 -9.84
N GLY A 481 20.75 7.16 -10.38
CA GLY A 481 21.84 8.05 -10.02
C GLY A 481 23.20 7.71 -10.65
N GLN A 482 23.33 6.60 -11.40
CA GLN A 482 24.59 6.20 -12.02
C GLN A 482 24.58 6.38 -13.54
N SER A 483 25.73 6.79 -14.09
CA SER A 483 25.93 6.92 -15.53
C SER A 483 26.36 5.58 -16.14
N ARG A 484 25.69 5.18 -17.23
CA ARG A 484 26.03 4.02 -18.06
C ARG A 484 25.68 4.31 -19.50
N ASN A 485 26.59 4.03 -20.44
CA ASN A 485 26.39 4.23 -21.88
C ASN A 485 25.86 5.64 -22.23
N ASN A 486 26.41 6.69 -21.59
CA ASN A 486 25.99 8.10 -21.73
C ASN A 486 24.59 8.45 -21.22
N HIS A 487 23.92 7.55 -20.49
CA HIS A 487 22.66 7.82 -19.82
C HIS A 487 22.83 7.73 -18.31
N VAL A 488 22.15 8.60 -17.57
CA VAL A 488 22.06 8.50 -16.10
C VAL A 488 20.74 7.82 -15.78
N GLY A 489 20.78 6.72 -15.02
CA GLY A 489 19.57 6.08 -14.52
C GLY A 489 18.77 7.07 -13.66
N LYS A 490 17.48 7.23 -13.95
CA LYS A 490 16.58 8.14 -13.23
C LYS A 490 15.56 7.35 -12.43
N GLY A 491 15.26 7.87 -11.25
CA GLY A 491 14.23 7.34 -10.37
C GLY A 491 14.42 7.84 -8.94
N PRO A 492 13.45 7.61 -8.05
CA PRO A 492 13.45 8.18 -6.70
C PRO A 492 14.37 7.47 -5.69
N ARG A 493 15.16 6.47 -6.12
CA ARG A 493 15.91 5.56 -5.25
C ARG A 493 17.33 5.35 -5.76
N ASP A 494 18.20 6.34 -5.50
CA ASP A 494 19.62 6.25 -5.83
C ASP A 494 20.26 4.94 -5.34
N GLY A 495 21.02 4.29 -6.23
CA GLY A 495 21.68 3.01 -5.96
C GLY A 495 20.83 1.77 -6.25
N PHE A 496 19.52 1.90 -6.47
CA PHE A 496 18.67 0.80 -6.93
C PHE A 496 18.68 0.70 -8.45
N TYR A 497 18.37 -0.48 -8.98
CA TYR A 497 18.19 -0.62 -10.42
C TYR A 497 16.93 0.11 -10.89
N VAL A 498 16.95 0.60 -12.14
CA VAL A 498 15.75 0.96 -12.88
C VAL A 498 15.07 -0.35 -13.27
N SER A 499 14.11 -0.77 -12.45
CA SER A 499 13.37 -2.02 -12.64
C SER A 499 12.35 -1.86 -13.76
N ALA A 500 12.24 -2.86 -14.63
CA ALA A 500 11.49 -2.75 -15.88
C ALA A 500 10.32 -3.72 -15.94
N THR A 501 9.12 -3.20 -16.22
CA THR A 501 8.00 -4.00 -16.74
C THR A 501 8.04 -4.03 -18.27
N SER A 502 7.42 -5.03 -18.88
CA SER A 502 7.33 -5.13 -20.35
C SER A 502 6.48 -4.02 -20.96
N LEU A 503 5.45 -3.54 -20.25
CA LEU A 503 4.68 -2.35 -20.61
C LEU A 503 5.50 -1.11 -20.21
N GLN A 504 5.87 -0.33 -21.22
CA GLN A 504 6.77 0.81 -21.08
C GLN A 504 6.30 2.01 -21.92
N ARG A 505 6.51 3.21 -21.39
CA ARG A 505 6.39 4.48 -22.12
C ARG A 505 7.51 5.42 -21.69
N GLY A 506 8.43 5.70 -22.60
CA GLY A 506 9.58 6.56 -22.32
C GLY A 506 10.87 5.75 -22.36
N ASP A 507 11.93 6.34 -21.82
CA ASP A 507 13.26 5.79 -21.93
C ASP A 507 13.52 4.67 -20.92
N ASP A 508 14.32 3.67 -21.29
CA ASP A 508 14.55 2.48 -20.47
C ASP A 508 15.50 2.70 -19.28
N TRP A 509 16.12 3.88 -19.21
CA TRP A 509 16.90 4.36 -18.06
C TRP A 509 16.08 5.25 -17.11
N ASP A 510 14.76 5.37 -17.28
CA ASP A 510 13.88 6.15 -16.41
C ASP A 510 12.85 5.26 -15.70
N ALA A 511 12.85 5.24 -14.36
CA ALA A 511 11.93 4.44 -13.57
C ALA A 511 10.46 4.83 -13.82
N ASP A 512 10.20 6.10 -14.11
CA ASP A 512 8.85 6.60 -14.41
C ASP A 512 8.29 6.06 -15.74
N ALA A 513 9.13 5.45 -16.59
CA ALA A 513 8.70 4.87 -17.86
C ALA A 513 7.93 3.55 -17.71
N TYR A 514 8.01 2.90 -16.55
CA TYR A 514 7.47 1.57 -16.29
C TYR A 514 6.25 1.59 -15.35
N VAL A 515 5.57 0.46 -15.23
CA VAL A 515 4.41 0.31 -14.33
C VAL A 515 4.90 -0.03 -12.92
N ASP A 516 4.82 0.91 -11.98
CA ASP A 516 5.32 0.68 -10.62
C ASP A 516 4.47 -0.35 -9.84
N ALA A 517 5.08 -1.48 -9.46
CA ALA A 517 4.43 -2.58 -8.74
C ALA A 517 3.88 -2.20 -7.36
N GLU A 518 4.44 -1.21 -6.67
CA GLU A 518 3.96 -0.77 -5.35
C GLU A 518 2.70 0.08 -5.47
N PHE A 519 2.50 0.77 -6.60
CA PHE A 519 1.44 1.77 -6.76
C PHE A 519 0.35 1.38 -7.74
N VAL A 520 0.68 0.69 -8.82
CA VAL A 520 -0.25 0.33 -9.89
C VAL A 520 -0.56 -1.17 -9.83
N PRO A 521 -1.85 -1.56 -9.72
CA PRO A 521 -2.23 -2.96 -9.77
C PRO A 521 -2.03 -3.49 -11.19
N TYR A 522 -1.18 -4.50 -11.35
CA TYR A 522 -0.98 -5.16 -12.62
C TYR A 522 -0.91 -6.69 -12.49
N ILE A 523 -1.11 -7.37 -13.62
CA ILE A 523 -0.90 -8.81 -13.76
C ILE A 523 0.15 -9.12 -14.82
N VAL A 524 0.65 -10.34 -14.75
CA VAL A 524 1.62 -10.90 -15.69
C VAL A 524 0.96 -12.00 -16.50
N LEU A 525 1.11 -11.94 -17.82
CA LEU A 525 0.60 -12.94 -18.76
C LEU A 525 1.66 -13.24 -19.83
N PRO A 526 1.58 -14.41 -20.50
CA PRO A 526 2.35 -14.66 -21.70
C PRO A 526 2.04 -13.65 -22.80
N ASP A 527 3.06 -13.25 -23.58
CA ASP A 527 2.90 -12.37 -24.74
C ASP A 527 1.90 -12.90 -25.77
N ASP A 528 1.78 -14.23 -25.84
CA ASP A 528 0.87 -14.94 -26.74
C ASP A 528 -0.43 -15.39 -26.06
N PHE A 529 -0.75 -14.87 -24.86
CA PHE A 529 -1.79 -15.38 -23.96
C PHE A 529 -3.09 -15.80 -24.68
N ALA A 530 -3.68 -14.89 -25.45
CA ALA A 530 -4.81 -15.17 -26.32
C ALA A 530 -4.91 -14.15 -27.48
N PRO A 531 -5.57 -14.51 -28.60
CA PRO A 531 -5.86 -13.56 -29.67
C PRO A 531 -6.62 -12.34 -29.14
N GLY A 532 -6.15 -11.13 -29.50
CA GLY A 532 -6.77 -9.88 -29.08
C GLY A 532 -6.36 -9.36 -27.70
N VAL A 533 -5.64 -10.14 -26.89
CA VAL A 533 -5.07 -9.68 -25.61
C VAL A 533 -3.68 -9.09 -25.86
N ARG A 534 -3.42 -7.90 -25.33
CA ARG A 534 -2.14 -7.18 -25.48
C ARG A 534 -1.74 -6.49 -24.18
N LEU A 535 -0.45 -6.21 -24.02
CA LEU A 535 0.04 -5.32 -22.97
C LEU A 535 -0.80 -4.03 -22.93
N GLY A 536 -1.16 -3.62 -21.72
CA GLY A 536 -2.05 -2.51 -21.44
C GLY A 536 -3.54 -2.86 -21.35
N ASP A 537 -3.96 -4.06 -21.78
CA ASP A 537 -5.34 -4.50 -21.55
C ASP A 537 -5.60 -4.68 -20.05
N LEU A 538 -6.86 -4.48 -19.65
CA LEU A 538 -7.27 -4.51 -18.26
C LEU A 538 -7.78 -5.89 -17.85
N CYS A 539 -7.81 -6.10 -16.54
CA CYS A 539 -8.30 -7.30 -15.92
C CYS A 539 -8.87 -7.01 -14.53
N THR A 540 -9.55 -8.00 -13.97
CA THR A 540 -9.94 -8.06 -12.57
C THR A 540 -9.39 -9.35 -11.97
N VAL A 541 -8.76 -9.27 -10.80
CA VAL A 541 -8.32 -10.43 -10.03
C VAL A 541 -9.20 -10.58 -8.81
N VAL A 542 -9.71 -11.78 -8.55
CA VAL A 542 -10.62 -12.08 -7.44
C VAL A 542 -9.98 -13.13 -6.54
N ASN A 543 -9.93 -12.87 -5.25
CA ASN A 543 -9.48 -13.80 -4.22
C ASN A 543 -10.68 -14.58 -3.67
N LEU A 544 -10.78 -15.86 -4.03
CA LEU A 544 -11.90 -16.73 -3.64
C LEU A 544 -11.96 -17.05 -2.14
N LYS A 545 -10.92 -16.73 -1.36
CA LYS A 545 -10.92 -16.96 0.10
C LYS A 545 -11.72 -15.90 0.85
N ASN A 546 -11.76 -14.68 0.33
CA ASN A 546 -12.31 -13.51 1.03
C ASN A 546 -13.22 -12.65 0.14
N ASN A 547 -13.46 -13.08 -1.10
CA ASN A 547 -14.25 -12.40 -2.14
C ASN A 547 -13.81 -10.95 -2.42
N ARG A 548 -12.57 -10.58 -2.07
CA ARG A 548 -11.98 -9.31 -2.49
C ARG A 548 -11.57 -9.41 -3.94
N TYR A 549 -11.69 -8.30 -4.65
CA TYR A 549 -11.21 -8.17 -6.01
C TYR A 549 -10.43 -6.88 -6.22
N CYS A 550 -9.64 -6.85 -7.28
CA CYS A 550 -8.82 -5.72 -7.68
C CYS A 550 -8.84 -5.60 -9.19
N SER A 551 -9.19 -4.43 -9.72
CA SER A 551 -8.91 -4.10 -11.11
C SER A 551 -7.41 -3.92 -11.32
N ALA A 552 -6.89 -4.37 -12.44
CA ALA A 552 -5.47 -4.36 -12.75
C ALA A 552 -5.23 -4.23 -14.25
N ILE A 553 -4.01 -3.86 -14.64
CA ILE A 553 -3.55 -3.79 -16.04
C ILE A 553 -2.60 -4.96 -16.36
N PHE A 554 -2.59 -5.46 -17.59
CA PHE A 554 -1.56 -6.40 -18.05
C PHE A 554 -0.28 -5.61 -18.36
N ALA A 555 0.70 -5.68 -17.47
CA ALA A 555 1.90 -4.83 -17.53
C ALA A 555 3.21 -5.59 -17.78
N ASP A 556 3.30 -6.86 -17.43
CA ASP A 556 4.56 -7.59 -17.59
C ASP A 556 4.36 -9.02 -18.12
N THR A 557 5.42 -9.65 -18.61
CA THR A 557 5.34 -10.82 -19.48
C THR A 557 6.18 -11.98 -18.97
N ASN A 558 5.52 -13.15 -18.84
CA ASN A 558 6.16 -14.38 -18.37
C ASN A 558 5.50 -15.58 -19.07
N PRO A 559 6.25 -16.65 -19.44
CA PRO A 559 5.64 -17.87 -19.97
C PRO A 559 4.56 -18.52 -19.10
N ASP A 560 4.62 -18.33 -17.77
CA ASP A 560 3.60 -18.80 -16.83
C ASP A 560 2.59 -17.69 -16.50
N VAL A 561 1.37 -18.07 -16.09
CA VAL A 561 0.34 -17.17 -15.55
C VAL A 561 0.29 -17.23 -14.01
N GLY A 562 -0.52 -16.37 -13.40
CA GLY A 562 -0.74 -16.41 -11.94
C GLY A 562 0.33 -15.64 -11.18
N GLU A 563 0.71 -14.49 -11.72
CA GLU A 563 1.64 -13.53 -11.13
C GLU A 563 1.04 -12.13 -11.24
N ALA A 564 1.23 -11.30 -10.22
CA ALA A 564 0.64 -9.99 -10.11
C ALA A 564 1.45 -9.08 -9.19
N SER A 565 1.27 -7.77 -9.34
CA SER A 565 2.04 -6.77 -8.60
C SER A 565 1.82 -6.80 -7.09
N ILE A 566 2.77 -6.23 -6.36
CA ILE A 566 2.66 -5.96 -4.92
C ILE A 566 1.34 -5.24 -4.59
N ARG A 567 0.92 -4.28 -5.42
CA ARG A 567 -0.35 -3.57 -5.25
C ARG A 567 -1.57 -4.49 -5.33
N VAL A 568 -1.60 -5.44 -6.26
CA VAL A 568 -2.68 -6.44 -6.32
C VAL A 568 -2.69 -7.29 -5.04
N ALA A 569 -1.53 -7.75 -4.60
CA ALA A 569 -1.40 -8.55 -3.38
C ALA A 569 -1.94 -7.83 -2.12
N LEU A 570 -1.65 -6.53 -2.00
CA LEU A 570 -2.16 -5.68 -0.93
C LEU A 570 -3.69 -5.51 -1.02
N ASN A 571 -4.21 -5.18 -2.22
CA ASN A 571 -5.64 -4.95 -2.43
C ASN A 571 -6.48 -6.21 -2.18
N LEU A 572 -5.93 -7.40 -2.47
CA LEU A 572 -6.58 -8.69 -2.25
C LEU A 572 -6.39 -9.25 -0.83
N HIS A 573 -5.60 -8.58 0.01
CA HIS A 573 -5.26 -9.00 1.37
C HIS A 573 -4.68 -10.42 1.41
N LEU A 574 -3.65 -10.70 0.58
CA LEU A 574 -2.94 -11.99 0.62
C LEU A 574 -2.32 -12.26 1.99
N HIS A 575 -1.86 -11.21 2.64
CA HIS A 575 -1.40 -11.21 4.01
C HIS A 575 -2.21 -10.22 4.85
N ASP A 576 -2.04 -10.33 6.16
CA ASP A 576 -2.45 -9.26 7.06
C ASP A 576 -1.85 -7.93 6.57
N PRO A 577 -2.64 -6.87 6.42
CA PRO A 577 -2.14 -5.63 5.84
C PRO A 577 -1.11 -4.88 6.73
N SER A 578 -0.88 -5.31 7.98
CA SER A 578 0.27 -4.88 8.79
C SER A 578 1.58 -5.53 8.40
N PHE A 579 1.51 -6.55 7.53
CA PHE A 579 2.67 -7.29 7.09
C PHE A 579 3.58 -6.35 6.27
N PRO A 580 4.84 -6.13 6.69
CA PRO A 580 5.71 -5.17 6.03
C PRO A 580 5.81 -5.45 4.54
N ILE A 581 5.64 -4.43 3.70
CA ILE A 581 5.63 -4.57 2.23
C ILE A 581 6.89 -5.28 1.69
N THR A 582 8.06 -5.04 2.30
CA THR A 582 9.31 -5.73 1.94
C THR A 582 9.28 -7.21 2.27
N LYS A 583 8.63 -7.59 3.38
CA LYS A 583 8.42 -9.00 3.73
C LYS A 583 7.35 -9.63 2.87
N LEU A 584 6.30 -8.89 2.51
CA LEU A 584 5.24 -9.33 1.61
C LEU A 584 5.82 -9.70 0.24
N ALA A 585 6.54 -8.78 -0.38
CA ALA A 585 7.13 -8.99 -1.70
C ALA A 585 8.05 -10.22 -1.71
N ARG A 586 8.94 -10.33 -0.71
CA ARG A 586 9.86 -11.49 -0.57
C ARG A 586 9.18 -12.80 -0.18
N ALA A 587 7.92 -12.80 0.26
CA ALA A 587 7.20 -14.02 0.64
C ALA A 587 6.70 -14.83 -0.57
N GLY A 588 6.68 -14.24 -1.78
CA GLY A 588 6.42 -14.96 -3.03
C GLY A 588 4.96 -15.33 -3.30
N GLY A 589 4.01 -14.68 -2.62
CA GLY A 589 2.56 -14.82 -2.84
C GLY A 589 1.92 -16.10 -2.29
N ASP A 590 0.79 -16.52 -2.86
CA ASP A 590 0.04 -17.72 -2.47
C ASP A 590 0.05 -18.74 -3.61
N ARG A 591 0.71 -19.87 -3.35
CA ARG A 591 0.89 -20.98 -4.30
C ARG A 591 -0.40 -21.74 -4.62
N LYS A 592 -1.46 -21.58 -3.82
CA LYS A 592 -2.73 -22.28 -4.06
C LYS A 592 -3.53 -21.57 -5.14
N ALA A 593 -4.17 -22.34 -6.00
CA ALA A 593 -5.06 -21.81 -7.03
C ALA A 593 -6.39 -21.30 -6.43
N ASN A 594 -6.37 -20.13 -5.79
CA ASN A 594 -7.53 -19.48 -5.17
C ASN A 594 -7.90 -18.15 -5.84
N TYR A 595 -7.28 -17.82 -6.96
CA TYR A 595 -7.42 -16.53 -7.60
C TYR A 595 -8.03 -16.71 -8.98
N VAL A 596 -9.07 -15.93 -9.27
CA VAL A 596 -9.70 -15.88 -10.59
C VAL A 596 -9.25 -14.61 -11.27
N TYR A 597 -8.67 -14.77 -12.45
CA TYR A 597 -8.27 -13.67 -13.30
C TYR A 597 -9.31 -13.55 -14.40
N ILE A 598 -9.89 -12.36 -14.58
CA ILE A 598 -10.79 -12.01 -15.67
C ILE A 598 -10.10 -10.96 -16.52
N VAL A 599 -9.74 -11.29 -17.75
CA VAL A 599 -9.02 -10.41 -18.69
C VAL A 599 -10.01 -9.87 -19.71
N TYR A 600 -9.92 -8.58 -20.03
CA TYR A 600 -10.80 -7.88 -20.95
C TYR A 600 -10.03 -7.52 -22.24
N PRO A 601 -10.09 -8.35 -23.30
CA PRO A 601 -9.37 -8.08 -24.55
C PRO A 601 -9.77 -6.74 -25.17
N GLY A 602 -8.78 -5.96 -25.62
CA GLY A 602 -9.00 -4.67 -26.28
C GLY A 602 -9.48 -3.52 -25.38
N SER A 603 -9.40 -3.70 -24.05
CA SER A 603 -9.77 -2.67 -23.07
C SER A 603 -8.66 -1.66 -22.76
N ARG A 604 -7.46 -1.86 -23.33
CA ARG A 604 -6.33 -0.93 -23.14
C ARG A 604 -6.68 0.51 -23.45
N PHE A 605 -6.17 1.42 -22.64
CA PHE A 605 -6.32 2.86 -22.84
C PHE A 605 -4.98 3.51 -23.22
N THR A 606 -5.06 4.66 -23.89
CA THR A 606 -3.88 5.47 -24.20
C THR A 606 -3.25 5.98 -22.90
N PRO A 607 -1.97 5.65 -22.61
CA PRO A 607 -1.30 6.13 -21.41
C PRO A 607 -1.23 7.66 -21.36
N ARG A 608 -1.00 8.23 -20.16
CA ARG A 608 -0.72 9.67 -20.00
C ARG A 608 0.66 10.02 -20.55
N ALA A 609 0.82 11.24 -21.09
CA ALA A 609 2.11 11.69 -21.62
C ALA A 609 3.18 11.85 -20.54
N GLN A 610 2.76 12.27 -19.34
CA GLN A 610 3.59 12.36 -18.15
C GLN A 610 3.27 11.20 -17.21
N ALA A 611 4.28 10.78 -16.44
CA ALA A 611 4.09 9.79 -15.39
C ALA A 611 3.18 10.33 -14.27
N PRO A 612 2.43 9.44 -13.57
CA PRO A 612 2.29 8.02 -13.86
C PRO A 612 1.49 7.76 -15.14
N HIS A 613 2.05 6.98 -16.06
CA HIS A 613 1.50 6.76 -17.40
C HIS A 613 0.21 5.94 -17.38
N TRP A 614 0.06 5.03 -16.42
CA TRP A 614 -1.11 4.16 -16.21
C TRP A 614 -1.70 4.42 -14.82
N PRO A 615 -2.59 5.42 -14.71
CA PRO A 615 -3.11 5.83 -13.42
C PRO A 615 -4.20 4.84 -12.96
N VAL A 616 -4.22 4.56 -11.66
CA VAL A 616 -5.05 3.48 -11.06
C VAL A 616 -6.55 3.74 -11.20
N ASP A 617 -6.96 5.02 -11.14
CA ASP A 617 -8.33 5.46 -11.41
C ASP A 617 -8.82 5.01 -12.78
N LYS A 618 -8.03 5.24 -13.83
CA LYS A 618 -8.43 4.90 -15.19
C LYS A 618 -8.48 3.39 -15.42
N ILE A 619 -7.66 2.63 -14.70
CA ILE A 619 -7.77 1.16 -14.65
C ILE A 619 -9.12 0.77 -14.05
N GLU A 620 -9.49 1.33 -12.90
CA GLU A 620 -10.76 1.03 -12.22
C GLU A 620 -11.99 1.53 -13.00
N ASP A 621 -11.96 2.76 -13.51
CA ASP A 621 -13.06 3.39 -14.26
C ASP A 621 -13.44 2.60 -15.53
N ILE A 622 -12.52 1.82 -16.09
CA ILE A 622 -12.76 1.00 -17.27
C ILE A 622 -13.02 -0.46 -16.86
N ALA A 623 -12.17 -1.05 -16.00
CA ALA A 623 -12.28 -2.46 -15.64
C ALA A 623 -13.48 -2.76 -14.72
N GLY A 624 -13.85 -1.85 -13.83
CA GLY A 624 -14.98 -2.00 -12.91
C GLY A 624 -16.31 -2.20 -13.67
N PRO A 625 -16.70 -1.30 -14.58
CA PRO A 625 -17.89 -1.48 -15.41
C PRO A 625 -17.84 -2.75 -16.28
N LEU A 626 -16.66 -3.14 -16.78
CA LEU A 626 -16.48 -4.39 -17.53
C LEU A 626 -16.69 -5.63 -16.64
N PHE A 627 -16.23 -5.59 -15.40
CA PHE A 627 -16.45 -6.66 -14.42
C PHE A 627 -17.93 -6.81 -14.07
N GLU A 628 -18.62 -5.70 -13.80
CA GLU A 628 -20.05 -5.70 -13.52
C GLU A 628 -20.86 -6.16 -14.74
N ALA A 629 -20.52 -5.71 -15.95
CA ALA A 629 -21.15 -6.16 -17.19
C ALA A 629 -20.92 -7.65 -17.47
N TRP A 630 -19.78 -8.20 -17.07
CA TRP A 630 -19.50 -9.64 -17.11
C TRP A 630 -20.33 -10.43 -16.08
N GLY A 631 -20.87 -9.76 -15.06
CA GLY A 631 -21.74 -10.31 -14.02
C GLY A 631 -21.12 -10.30 -12.61
N GLY A 632 -19.98 -9.63 -12.43
CA GLY A 632 -19.36 -9.35 -11.14
C GLY A 632 -19.07 -10.58 -10.28
N LEU A 633 -19.06 -10.40 -8.96
CA LEU A 633 -18.86 -11.50 -8.01
C LEU A 633 -19.92 -12.60 -8.12
N ALA A 634 -21.17 -12.27 -8.48
CA ALA A 634 -22.22 -13.26 -8.66
C ALA A 634 -21.92 -14.22 -9.83
N MET A 635 -21.22 -13.76 -10.87
CA MET A 635 -20.72 -14.63 -11.94
C MET A 635 -19.56 -15.50 -11.45
N VAL A 636 -18.64 -14.93 -10.65
CA VAL A 636 -17.52 -15.68 -10.04
C VAL A 636 -18.05 -16.82 -9.17
N ASP A 637 -18.98 -16.54 -8.26
CA ASP A 637 -19.55 -17.52 -7.33
C ASP A 637 -20.25 -18.66 -8.06
N ARG A 638 -20.92 -18.36 -9.18
CA ARG A 638 -21.54 -19.39 -10.03
C ARG A 638 -20.50 -20.26 -10.71
N LEU A 639 -19.45 -19.68 -11.29
CA LEU A 639 -18.42 -20.41 -12.03
C LEU A 639 -17.44 -21.18 -11.12
N PHE A 640 -17.22 -20.67 -9.91
CA PHE A 640 -16.25 -21.19 -8.94
C PHE A 640 -16.88 -21.27 -7.54
N PRO A 641 -17.93 -22.09 -7.35
CA PRO A 641 -18.59 -22.20 -6.07
C PRO A 641 -17.58 -22.64 -5.02
N THR A 642 -17.48 -21.88 -3.94
CA THR A 642 -16.74 -22.29 -2.75
C THR A 642 -17.39 -23.54 -2.19
N LEU A 643 -16.64 -24.65 -2.15
CA LEU A 643 -17.03 -25.79 -1.34
C LEU A 643 -17.02 -25.29 0.11
N VAL A 644 -18.21 -25.09 0.67
CA VAL A 644 -18.42 -24.70 2.08
C VAL A 644 -17.74 -25.71 3.00
#